data_AF-A0A2M9ZUJ9-F1
#
_entry.id   AF-A0A2M9ZUJ9-F1
#
_cell.length_a   1.000
_cell.length_b   1.000
_cell.length_c   1.000
_cell.angle_alpha   90.00
_cell.angle_beta   90.00
_cell.angle_gamma   90.00
#
_symmetry.space_group_name_H-M   'P 1'
#
loop_
_entity.id
_entity.type
_entity.pdbx_description
1 polymer ?
#
loop_
_entity_poly.entity_id
_entity_poly.type
_entity_poly.pdbx_seq_one_letter_code
_entity_poly.pdbx_strand_id
1 'polypeptide(L)'
;MKYYSCGVLFFLLILFANITCYKPPQASTLLDLFSLKTDLDAFNTPIKVFVQVSGLGSGTLTVSNQLGESLAFSSNGTQAFPTLTKMGNQYSVSIIGISGASSQQECKLSNPEGPIVYPKTVIFISCGKVFYDLSVKVIGLDPSIAGTSPLVLQNMSDKITFTSDGTKTFAHKVGDSAGYSVSFVSTPTGHSCSFIPNGSGAGTMSGAPLTLLLDCISILEIFPKSKILTPNGKVSIRLSFHGVDPGSCSFDPITLPGKTNVGSLGNPPSITYPSGPDDHTIVILPNPPDLWGPPGNSFFELVGCTAKSLPIQNGNPIHYDFITSSNIRLVDESNGIDDPGCGTGFGPNQFCRSIEKGIQECDSSGSICSVFVAEGSYTPSSQIFLSGNTSLFGGFASGFPDLDSDPSIHRTRIVDDILSSCGTSFVDFCNAILISTTSLNLPTTNLTVSGFQIQMNLNGDYSTGIQVLNSRTNLGQIIISKNMVFGSETNSNGFGIRTGLLINQSDNVVVTENWLRGGSGRSHSIGAMLEGAGSTTQPIILSRNILDGLVSIEPIGFSAGLWIETGNFEAVIVSENKINPYQYLNPSLVSENSYGIIFTDAADSSNIINNDIYIGNSQNTSLGKSTGIFLQAGFGIHKILNNQIFSRELSANSAGISVSSPPDPGSIIRGNNYFVSVPVVIGLDQYIFCGSTLNQEDCAHPISGQFVGDYSNSYGENPRFADTFEIEKIWNFNLPFGIPSSTNSPCSSLYGGVDLNTITLPITSLPFIQTDFYGNPRTNISGPFTPPGAGAISIGAIESDANCF
;
A
#
# COMPACT_ATOMS: atom_id res chain seq x y z
N MET A 1 -30.10 -60.22 34.99
CA MET A 1 -29.08 -59.83 35.98
C MET A 1 -29.44 -58.43 36.46
N LYS A 2 -29.69 -58.07 37.73
CA LYS A 2 -29.76 -58.66 39.08
C LYS A 2 -30.90 -57.87 39.78
N TYR A 3 -32.01 -58.44 40.26
CA TYR A 3 -32.31 -59.16 41.53
C TYR A 3 -33.06 -58.29 42.60
N TYR A 4 -34.36 -58.64 42.83
CA TYR A 4 -35.13 -58.79 44.10
C TYR A 4 -35.46 -57.54 44.99
N SER A 5 -36.53 -57.44 45.81
CA SER A 5 -37.74 -58.23 46.16
C SER A 5 -38.55 -57.52 47.29
N CYS A 6 -39.83 -57.91 47.50
CA CYS A 6 -40.68 -57.82 48.72
C CYS A 6 -41.09 -56.42 49.23
N GLY A 7 -42.32 -56.13 49.71
CA GLY A 7 -43.44 -56.97 50.11
C GLY A 7 -43.83 -56.70 51.58
N VAL A 8 -45.08 -56.24 51.80
CA VAL A 8 -46.01 -56.74 52.84
C VAL A 8 -46.00 -56.09 54.26
N LEU A 9 -47.11 -55.36 54.52
CA LEU A 9 -48.05 -55.45 55.66
C LEU A 9 -47.76 -54.93 57.11
N PHE A 10 -48.70 -54.06 57.55
CA PHE A 10 -49.60 -54.19 58.73
C PHE A 10 -49.18 -53.81 60.17
N PHE A 11 -50.20 -53.31 60.90
CA PHE A 11 -50.35 -53.10 62.37
C PHE A 11 -49.69 -51.84 62.98
N LEU A 12 -50.30 -50.97 63.81
CA LEU A 12 -51.46 -50.95 64.75
C LEU A 12 -52.12 -49.53 64.66
N LEU A 13 -53.44 -49.29 64.58
CA LEU A 13 -54.56 -49.46 65.54
C LEU A 13 -54.46 -48.65 66.86
N ILE A 14 -55.57 -47.95 67.22
CA ILE A 14 -55.92 -47.25 68.51
C ILE A 14 -55.75 -45.70 68.39
N LEU A 15 -56.75 -44.83 68.13
CA LEU A 15 -57.99 -44.54 68.90
C LEU A 15 -59.02 -43.66 68.15
N PHE A 16 -60.29 -43.98 68.40
CA PHE A 16 -61.53 -43.17 68.38
C PHE A 16 -62.10 -42.58 67.07
N ALA A 17 -63.18 -43.22 66.65
CA ALA A 17 -64.32 -42.57 66.01
C ALA A 17 -64.83 -41.39 66.86
N ASN A 18 -65.04 -40.24 66.23
CA ASN A 18 -66.13 -39.35 66.57
C ASN A 18 -66.61 -38.66 65.29
N ILE A 19 -67.87 -38.93 64.96
CA ILE A 19 -68.73 -38.02 64.22
C ILE A 19 -68.70 -36.71 65.02
N THR A 20 -67.95 -35.71 64.57
CA THR A 20 -68.10 -34.35 65.08
C THR A 20 -68.72 -33.51 63.99
N CYS A 21 -69.94 -33.09 64.27
CA CYS A 21 -70.67 -32.01 63.65
C CYS A 21 -69.73 -30.95 63.09
N TYR A 22 -70.02 -30.50 61.87
CA TYR A 22 -69.57 -29.21 61.38
C TYR A 22 -69.85 -28.21 62.50
N LYS A 23 -68.79 -27.70 63.14
CA LYS A 23 -68.95 -26.63 64.11
C LYS A 23 -69.59 -25.49 63.32
N PRO A 24 -70.82 -25.05 63.63
CA PRO A 24 -71.33 -23.84 63.01
C PRO A 24 -70.30 -22.75 63.28
N PRO A 25 -70.05 -21.83 62.32
CA PRO A 25 -69.08 -20.76 62.54
C PRO A 25 -69.40 -20.12 63.89
N GLN A 26 -68.42 -20.12 64.80
CA GLN A 26 -68.56 -19.42 66.07
C GLN A 26 -68.97 -18.00 65.74
N ALA A 27 -70.04 -17.53 66.39
CA ALA A 27 -70.69 -16.25 66.14
C ALA A 27 -69.73 -15.23 65.55
N SER A 28 -69.80 -15.09 64.23
CA SER A 28 -69.08 -14.07 63.48
C SER A 28 -69.40 -12.76 64.19
N THR A 29 -68.39 -12.08 64.70
CA THR A 29 -68.61 -10.72 65.16
C THR A 29 -69.10 -9.90 63.96
N LEU A 30 -69.85 -8.82 64.20
CA LEU A 30 -70.35 -7.94 63.12
C LEU A 30 -69.23 -7.61 62.09
N LEU A 31 -67.98 -7.53 62.57
CA LEU A 31 -66.75 -7.32 61.82
C LEU A 31 -66.41 -8.43 60.80
N ASP A 32 -66.60 -9.71 61.10
CA ASP A 32 -66.29 -10.82 60.18
C ASP A 32 -67.34 -10.96 59.05
N LEU A 33 -68.60 -10.59 59.33
CA LEU A 33 -69.65 -10.51 58.31
C LEU A 33 -69.43 -9.31 57.39
N PHE A 34 -68.89 -8.21 57.92
CA PHE A 34 -68.44 -7.09 57.10
C PHE A 34 -67.30 -7.51 56.19
N SER A 35 -66.29 -8.25 56.68
CA SER A 35 -65.20 -8.77 55.84
C SER A 35 -65.70 -9.66 54.71
N LEU A 36 -66.58 -10.64 54.98
CA LEU A 36 -67.14 -11.52 53.94
C LEU A 36 -68.05 -10.77 52.95
N LYS A 37 -68.81 -9.77 53.41
CA LYS A 37 -69.64 -8.94 52.54
C LYS A 37 -68.80 -7.96 51.72
N THR A 38 -67.75 -7.36 52.28
CA THR A 38 -66.80 -6.53 51.53
C THR A 38 -66.02 -7.36 50.51
N ASP A 39 -65.68 -8.61 50.83
CA ASP A 39 -65.04 -9.52 49.88
C ASP A 39 -66.02 -9.91 48.77
N LEU A 40 -67.27 -10.30 49.09
CA LEU A 40 -68.28 -10.66 48.09
C LEU A 40 -68.73 -9.46 47.22
N ASP A 41 -68.82 -8.27 47.80
CA ASP A 41 -69.10 -7.03 47.07
C ASP A 41 -67.89 -6.65 46.20
N ALA A 42 -66.65 -6.84 46.67
CA ALA A 42 -65.44 -6.69 45.84
C ALA A 42 -65.38 -7.70 44.68
N PHE A 43 -65.87 -8.94 44.88
CA PHE A 43 -65.98 -9.95 43.83
C PHE A 43 -67.02 -9.61 42.75
N ASN A 44 -68.09 -8.91 43.12
CA ASN A 44 -69.19 -8.53 42.21
C ASN A 44 -69.05 -7.14 41.59
N THR A 45 -68.05 -6.34 41.98
CA THR A 45 -67.83 -5.00 41.45
C THR A 45 -67.16 -5.07 40.08
N PRO A 46 -67.77 -4.57 38.99
CA PRO A 46 -67.13 -4.53 37.68
C PRO A 46 -65.83 -3.68 37.71
N ILE A 47 -64.75 -4.18 37.11
CA ILE A 47 -63.43 -3.52 37.08
C ILE A 47 -63.02 -3.14 35.65
N LYS A 48 -62.07 -2.22 35.52
CA LYS A 48 -61.47 -1.85 34.23
C LYS A 48 -60.42 -2.86 33.79
N VAL A 49 -60.32 -3.06 32.48
CA VAL A 49 -59.25 -3.81 31.84
C VAL A 49 -58.16 -2.83 31.41
N PHE A 50 -56.94 -3.02 31.91
CA PHE A 50 -55.81 -2.14 31.62
C PHE A 50 -54.94 -2.72 30.51
N VAL A 51 -54.37 -1.85 29.68
CA VAL A 51 -53.34 -2.18 28.70
C VAL A 51 -52.10 -1.37 29.03
N GLN A 52 -50.98 -2.05 29.19
CA GLN A 52 -49.67 -1.46 29.44
C GLN A 52 -48.79 -1.67 28.22
N VAL A 53 -48.32 -0.57 27.64
CA VAL A 53 -47.43 -0.54 26.48
C VAL A 53 -46.01 -0.17 26.93
N SER A 54 -45.05 -0.96 26.46
CA SER A 54 -43.62 -0.78 26.67
C SER A 54 -42.86 -0.92 25.35
N GLY A 55 -41.76 -0.18 25.17
CA GLY A 55 -40.92 -0.25 23.98
C GLY A 55 -41.46 0.45 22.72
N LEU A 56 -42.51 1.26 22.82
CA LEU A 56 -42.99 2.08 21.71
C LEU A 56 -42.06 3.28 21.52
N GLY A 57 -41.27 3.28 20.45
CA GLY A 57 -40.26 4.29 20.15
C GLY A 57 -40.72 5.43 19.24
N SER A 58 -41.66 5.17 18.32
CA SER A 58 -42.27 6.21 17.46
C SER A 58 -43.60 5.78 16.84
N GLY A 59 -44.43 6.74 16.42
CA GLY A 59 -45.77 6.51 15.87
C GLY A 59 -46.86 6.38 16.93
N THR A 60 -48.08 6.03 16.50
CA THR A 60 -49.23 5.79 17.38
C THR A 60 -49.68 4.34 17.26
N LEU A 61 -49.56 3.58 18.36
CA LEU A 61 -50.08 2.22 18.46
C LEU A 61 -51.57 2.26 18.77
N THR A 62 -52.37 1.59 17.95
CA THR A 62 -53.81 1.44 18.19
C THR A 62 -54.14 0.00 18.56
N VAL A 63 -54.89 -0.18 19.64
CA VAL A 63 -55.36 -1.48 20.14
C VAL A 63 -56.86 -1.46 20.32
N SER A 64 -57.52 -2.58 20.08
CA SER A 64 -58.97 -2.74 20.26
C SER A 64 -59.30 -3.91 21.17
N ASN A 65 -60.49 -3.85 21.79
CA ASN A 65 -61.05 -4.98 22.52
C ASN A 65 -62.23 -5.63 21.76
N GLN A 66 -62.77 -6.71 22.32
CA GLN A 66 -63.91 -7.45 21.77
C GLN A 66 -65.22 -6.65 21.72
N LEU A 67 -65.29 -5.48 22.37
CA LEU A 67 -66.46 -4.60 22.38
C LEU A 67 -66.37 -3.50 21.31
N GLY A 68 -65.30 -3.50 20.50
CA GLY A 68 -65.04 -2.48 19.48
C GLY A 68 -64.48 -1.16 20.04
N GLU A 69 -64.12 -1.12 21.32
CA GLU A 69 -63.45 0.03 21.93
C GLU A 69 -61.98 0.04 21.53
N SER A 70 -61.40 1.22 21.33
CA SER A 70 -59.99 1.38 20.93
C SER A 70 -59.23 2.28 21.89
N LEU A 71 -57.96 1.96 22.13
CA LEU A 71 -56.99 2.80 22.85
C LEU A 71 -55.85 3.18 21.89
N ALA A 72 -55.38 4.42 22.00
CA ALA A 72 -54.28 4.95 21.20
C ALA A 72 -53.12 5.35 22.12
N PHE A 73 -51.93 4.84 21.83
CA PHE A 73 -50.71 5.11 22.59
C PHE A 73 -49.71 5.83 21.68
N SER A 74 -49.32 7.06 22.06
CA SER A 74 -48.24 7.83 21.41
C SER A 74 -46.89 7.70 22.14
N SER A 75 -46.88 7.05 23.30
CA SER A 75 -45.69 6.74 24.10
C SER A 75 -45.97 5.58 25.04
N ASN A 76 -44.92 5.08 25.71
CA ASN A 76 -45.06 4.04 26.74
C ASN A 76 -45.98 4.51 27.87
N GLY A 77 -46.83 3.62 28.38
CA GLY A 77 -47.78 3.97 29.43
C GLY A 77 -48.84 2.92 29.65
N THR A 78 -49.73 3.19 30.60
CA THR A 78 -50.88 2.34 30.89
C THR A 78 -52.16 3.12 30.64
N GLN A 79 -53.07 2.55 29.86
CA GLN A 79 -54.44 3.05 29.68
C GLN A 79 -55.44 1.96 30.02
N ALA A 80 -56.72 2.31 30.12
CA ALA A 80 -57.77 1.35 30.43
C ALA A 80 -58.97 1.55 29.49
N PHE A 81 -59.58 0.45 29.08
CA PHE A 81 -60.84 0.50 28.35
C PHE A 81 -61.94 1.12 29.24
N PRO A 82 -62.84 1.94 28.66
CA PRO A 82 -63.82 2.68 29.44
C PRO A 82 -64.91 1.77 30.03
N THR A 83 -65.31 0.70 29.33
CA THR A 83 -66.32 -0.24 29.83
C THR A 83 -65.80 -1.10 30.99
N LEU A 84 -66.51 -1.04 32.12
CA LEU A 84 -66.27 -1.91 33.26
C LEU A 84 -66.80 -3.31 32.98
N THR A 85 -66.01 -4.32 33.31
CA THR A 85 -66.36 -5.72 33.05
C THR A 85 -66.29 -6.54 34.34
N LYS A 86 -67.23 -7.48 34.51
CA LYS A 86 -67.31 -8.33 35.70
C LYS A 86 -66.14 -9.31 35.77
N MET A 87 -65.73 -9.66 36.99
CA MET A 87 -64.74 -10.71 37.22
C MET A 87 -65.21 -12.04 36.62
N GLY A 88 -64.28 -12.83 36.09
CA GLY A 88 -64.55 -14.13 35.47
C GLY A 88 -65.02 -14.06 34.01
N ASN A 89 -65.49 -12.90 33.53
CA ASN A 89 -65.72 -12.70 32.09
C ASN A 89 -64.41 -12.77 31.31
N GLN A 90 -64.48 -13.24 30.06
CA GLN A 90 -63.33 -13.21 29.17
C GLN A 90 -63.12 -11.83 28.56
N TYR A 91 -61.87 -11.39 28.52
CA TYR A 91 -61.42 -10.27 27.69
C TYR A 91 -60.73 -10.80 26.42
N SER A 92 -60.72 -10.01 25.35
CA SER A 92 -59.90 -10.23 24.16
C SER A 92 -59.43 -8.89 23.60
N VAL A 93 -58.13 -8.76 23.35
CA VAL A 93 -57.48 -7.53 22.88
C VAL A 93 -56.67 -7.86 21.62
N SER A 94 -56.81 -7.02 20.60
CA SER A 94 -56.06 -7.10 19.34
C SER A 94 -55.32 -5.80 19.05
N ILE A 95 -54.14 -5.91 18.41
CA ILE A 95 -53.43 -4.75 17.87
C ILE A 95 -53.99 -4.45 16.47
N ILE A 96 -54.41 -3.20 16.25
CA ILE A 96 -54.88 -2.73 14.93
C ILE A 96 -53.67 -2.35 14.05
N GLY A 97 -52.63 -1.76 14.65
CA GLY A 97 -51.39 -1.40 13.95
C GLY A 97 -50.72 -0.17 14.54
N ILE A 98 -49.60 0.23 13.94
CA ILE A 98 -48.87 1.45 14.26
C ILE A 98 -48.96 2.40 13.06
N SER A 99 -49.40 3.63 13.27
CA SER A 99 -49.46 4.66 12.23
C SER A 99 -48.48 5.80 12.50
N GLY A 100 -47.93 6.41 11.44
CA GLY A 100 -47.04 7.57 11.55
C GLY A 100 -45.70 7.31 12.25
N ALA A 101 -45.21 6.07 12.27
CA ALA A 101 -43.91 5.75 12.84
C ALA A 101 -42.78 6.19 11.91
N SER A 102 -41.74 6.82 12.47
CA SER A 102 -40.50 7.17 11.76
C SER A 102 -39.54 6.00 11.57
N SER A 103 -39.82 4.87 12.24
CA SER A 103 -39.10 3.61 12.07
C SER A 103 -40.07 2.44 12.20
N GLN A 104 -39.85 1.40 11.39
CA GLN A 104 -40.57 0.14 11.43
C GLN A 104 -40.40 -0.52 12.79
N GLN A 105 -41.53 -0.79 13.44
CA GLN A 105 -41.62 -1.40 14.75
C GLN A 105 -42.74 -2.43 14.74
N GLU A 106 -42.56 -3.47 15.54
CA GLU A 106 -43.56 -4.52 15.72
C GLU A 106 -43.93 -4.59 17.20
N CYS A 107 -45.23 -4.72 17.49
CA CYS A 107 -45.74 -4.84 18.84
C CYS A 107 -46.37 -6.21 19.04
N LYS A 108 -46.06 -6.86 20.17
CA LYS A 108 -46.58 -8.17 20.54
C LYS A 108 -47.41 -8.09 21.82
N LEU A 109 -48.58 -8.71 21.79
CA LEU A 109 -49.44 -8.94 22.95
C LEU A 109 -48.96 -10.18 23.72
N SER A 110 -48.78 -10.07 25.04
CA SER A 110 -48.34 -11.19 25.88
C SER A 110 -49.50 -12.05 26.39
N ASN A 111 -50.64 -11.43 26.65
CA ASN A 111 -51.84 -12.09 27.18
C ASN A 111 -53.09 -11.52 26.49
N PRO A 112 -53.31 -11.83 25.19
CA PRO A 112 -54.35 -11.21 24.37
C PRO A 112 -55.77 -11.57 24.82
N GLU A 113 -55.94 -12.70 25.51
CA GLU A 113 -57.23 -13.16 26.02
C GLU A 113 -57.06 -13.80 27.41
N GLY A 114 -58.14 -13.83 28.19
CA GLY A 114 -58.13 -14.43 29.52
C GLY A 114 -59.32 -14.01 30.40
N PRO A 115 -59.49 -14.62 31.58
CA PRO A 115 -60.48 -14.18 32.53
C PRO A 115 -60.05 -12.88 33.21
N ILE A 116 -61.01 -12.02 33.51
CA ILE A 116 -60.78 -10.82 34.33
C ILE A 116 -60.59 -11.24 35.79
N VAL A 117 -59.47 -10.84 36.37
CA VAL A 117 -59.02 -11.17 37.74
C VAL A 117 -58.87 -9.93 38.62
N TYR A 118 -59.08 -10.12 39.92
CA TYR A 118 -58.93 -9.11 40.98
C TYR A 118 -57.50 -9.06 41.53
N PRO A 119 -56.99 -7.91 42.01
CA PRO A 119 -57.61 -6.57 41.98
C PRO A 119 -57.47 -5.84 40.64
N LYS A 120 -56.67 -6.37 39.71
CA LYS A 120 -56.35 -5.68 38.45
C LYS A 120 -56.06 -6.69 37.35
N THR A 121 -56.67 -6.52 36.19
CA THR A 121 -56.32 -7.22 34.95
C THR A 121 -55.51 -6.28 34.06
N VAL A 122 -54.28 -6.67 33.71
CA VAL A 122 -53.37 -5.89 32.84
C VAL A 122 -52.96 -6.75 31.65
N ILE A 123 -53.17 -6.22 30.45
CA ILE A 123 -52.64 -6.76 29.20
C ILE A 123 -51.32 -6.07 28.91
N PHE A 124 -50.27 -6.85 28.67
CA PHE A 124 -48.95 -6.32 28.36
C PHE A 124 -48.69 -6.35 26.86
N ILE A 125 -48.29 -5.20 26.33
CA ILE A 125 -47.82 -5.03 24.96
C ILE A 125 -46.36 -4.58 25.01
N SER A 126 -45.53 -5.31 24.28
CA SER A 126 -44.12 -4.99 24.11
C SER A 126 -43.86 -4.72 22.64
N CYS A 127 -43.37 -3.52 22.36
CA CYS A 127 -42.96 -3.10 21.02
C CYS A 127 -41.44 -3.13 20.90
N GLY A 128 -40.95 -3.44 19.70
CA GLY A 128 -39.54 -3.49 19.38
C GLY A 128 -39.30 -2.98 17.97
N LYS A 129 -38.10 -2.45 17.75
CA LYS A 129 -37.65 -2.03 16.42
C LYS A 129 -37.41 -3.24 15.54
N VAL A 130 -37.79 -3.16 14.26
CA VAL A 130 -37.46 -4.20 13.29
C VAL A 130 -35.99 -4.09 12.89
N PHE A 131 -35.32 -5.23 12.76
CA PHE A 131 -33.92 -5.32 12.35
C PHE A 131 -33.83 -6.04 11.01
N TYR A 132 -32.98 -5.52 10.13
CA TYR A 132 -32.80 -5.99 8.76
C TYR A 132 -31.39 -6.49 8.53
N ASP A 133 -31.27 -7.47 7.63
CA ASP A 133 -29.98 -8.02 7.23
C ASP A 133 -29.24 -7.01 6.33
N LEU A 134 -27.95 -6.82 6.62
CA LEU A 134 -27.02 -6.08 5.77
C LEU A 134 -26.05 -7.08 5.14
N SER A 135 -26.05 -7.14 3.81
CA SER A 135 -25.20 -8.04 3.04
C SER A 135 -24.29 -7.26 2.09
N VAL A 136 -23.17 -7.87 1.71
CA VAL A 136 -22.30 -7.38 0.66
C VAL A 136 -22.14 -8.48 -0.38
N LYS A 137 -22.34 -8.12 -1.65
CA LYS A 137 -22.06 -8.95 -2.82
C LYS A 137 -20.75 -8.47 -3.43
N VAL A 138 -19.74 -9.33 -3.44
CA VAL A 138 -18.42 -9.09 -4.04
C VAL A 138 -18.35 -9.76 -5.40
N ILE A 139 -17.76 -9.05 -6.35
CA ILE A 139 -17.46 -9.52 -7.70
C ILE A 139 -16.05 -9.07 -8.11
N GLY A 140 -15.42 -9.81 -9.02
CA GLY A 140 -14.10 -9.44 -9.54
C GLY A 140 -12.93 -9.78 -8.61
N LEU A 141 -13.14 -10.66 -7.64
CA LEU A 141 -12.11 -11.12 -6.71
C LEU A 141 -11.44 -12.39 -7.24
N ASP A 142 -10.13 -12.34 -7.49
CA ASP A 142 -9.38 -13.50 -7.97
C ASP A 142 -9.14 -14.48 -6.80
N PRO A 143 -9.63 -15.73 -6.89
CA PRO A 143 -9.53 -16.67 -5.77
C PRO A 143 -8.11 -17.17 -5.50
N SER A 144 -7.19 -17.11 -6.47
CA SER A 144 -5.80 -17.50 -6.28
C SER A 144 -5.04 -16.47 -5.43
N ILE A 145 -5.39 -15.19 -5.57
CA ILE A 145 -4.84 -14.09 -4.77
C ILE A 145 -5.58 -14.00 -3.42
N ALA A 146 -6.90 -13.91 -3.46
CA ALA A 146 -7.73 -13.73 -2.26
C ALA A 146 -7.73 -14.93 -1.31
N GLY A 147 -7.28 -16.11 -1.77
CA GLY A 147 -7.01 -17.25 -0.90
C GLY A 147 -5.84 -17.04 0.08
N THR A 148 -4.88 -16.17 -0.28
CA THR A 148 -3.70 -15.86 0.56
C THR A 148 -3.79 -14.50 1.24
N SER A 149 -4.39 -13.51 0.58
CA SER A 149 -4.65 -12.18 1.11
C SER A 149 -6.15 -11.87 0.98
N PRO A 150 -6.99 -12.22 1.98
CA PRO A 150 -8.44 -12.14 1.82
C PRO A 150 -8.95 -10.70 1.90
N LEU A 151 -10.07 -10.44 1.23
CA LEU A 151 -10.85 -9.23 1.40
C LEU A 151 -11.62 -9.33 2.72
N VAL A 152 -11.44 -8.37 3.63
CA VAL A 152 -12.19 -8.33 4.89
C VAL A 152 -12.93 -7.00 4.99
N LEU A 153 -14.24 -7.07 5.23
CA LEU A 153 -15.10 -5.90 5.43
C LEU A 153 -15.64 -5.88 6.85
N GLN A 154 -15.82 -4.70 7.40
CA GLN A 154 -16.30 -4.50 8.77
C GLN A 154 -17.46 -3.51 8.83
N ASN A 155 -18.51 -3.88 9.57
CA ASN A 155 -19.59 -2.98 9.97
C ASN A 155 -19.70 -3.03 11.51
N MET A 156 -19.38 -1.91 12.18
CA MET A 156 -19.21 -1.87 13.64
C MET A 156 -18.18 -2.91 14.12
N SER A 157 -18.53 -3.87 14.98
CA SER A 157 -17.64 -4.95 15.44
C SER A 157 -17.62 -6.17 14.50
N ASP A 158 -18.53 -6.24 13.55
CA ASP A 158 -18.73 -7.44 12.75
C ASP A 158 -17.89 -7.45 11.51
N LYS A 159 -17.26 -8.60 11.26
CA LYS A 159 -16.42 -8.81 10.08
C LYS A 159 -16.98 -9.90 9.19
N ILE A 160 -16.91 -9.67 7.88
CA ILE A 160 -17.14 -10.68 6.85
C ILE A 160 -15.87 -10.76 5.99
N THR A 161 -15.48 -11.99 5.63
CA THR A 161 -14.24 -12.27 4.90
C THR A 161 -14.56 -12.92 3.57
N PHE A 162 -13.93 -12.52 2.47
CA PHE A 162 -14.09 -13.09 1.14
C PHE A 162 -12.74 -13.61 0.63
N THR A 163 -12.75 -14.84 0.12
CA THR A 163 -11.62 -15.48 -0.57
C THR A 163 -11.94 -15.75 -2.05
N SER A 164 -13.14 -15.36 -2.48
CA SER A 164 -13.66 -15.43 -3.84
C SER A 164 -14.91 -14.55 -3.92
N ASP A 165 -15.42 -14.34 -5.13
CA ASP A 165 -16.73 -13.75 -5.36
C ASP A 165 -17.85 -14.44 -4.58
N GLY A 166 -18.87 -13.65 -4.20
CA GLY A 166 -20.03 -14.17 -3.48
C GLY A 166 -20.76 -13.10 -2.67
N THR A 167 -21.84 -13.51 -2.01
CA THR A 167 -22.60 -12.66 -1.10
C THR A 167 -22.42 -13.16 0.33
N LYS A 168 -22.07 -12.25 1.25
CA LYS A 168 -22.05 -12.53 2.70
C LYS A 168 -22.86 -11.50 3.47
N THR A 169 -23.44 -11.94 4.58
CA THR A 169 -24.29 -11.14 5.46
C THR A 169 -23.59 -10.94 6.79
N PHE A 170 -23.60 -9.73 7.32
CA PHE A 170 -23.09 -9.46 8.67
C PHE A 170 -23.96 -10.19 9.71
N ALA A 171 -23.34 -10.68 10.79
CA ALA A 171 -24.06 -11.47 11.80
C ALA A 171 -25.07 -10.62 12.58
N HIS A 172 -24.70 -9.39 12.92
CA HIS A 172 -25.59 -8.40 13.55
C HIS A 172 -26.40 -7.67 12.49
N LYS A 173 -27.71 -7.71 12.69
CA LYS A 173 -28.68 -6.97 11.90
C LYS A 173 -28.68 -5.49 12.27
N VAL A 174 -29.04 -4.64 11.32
CA VAL A 174 -29.13 -3.19 11.53
C VAL A 174 -30.59 -2.80 11.72
N GLY A 175 -30.89 -2.06 12.79
CA GLY A 175 -32.25 -1.60 13.07
C GLY A 175 -32.75 -0.64 11.98
N ASP A 176 -34.05 -0.65 11.69
CA ASP A 176 -34.64 0.28 10.71
C ASP A 176 -34.26 1.74 10.98
N SER A 177 -34.05 2.62 10.02
CA SER A 177 -33.55 4.01 10.22
C SER A 177 -32.22 4.16 10.98
N ALA A 178 -31.56 3.07 11.43
CA ALA A 178 -30.23 3.13 12.00
C ALA A 178 -29.16 3.20 10.90
N GLY A 179 -28.04 3.85 11.21
CA GLY A 179 -26.91 3.96 10.31
C GLY A 179 -26.13 2.64 10.19
N TYR A 180 -25.59 2.37 9.01
CA TYR A 180 -24.53 1.40 8.79
C TYR A 180 -23.32 2.11 8.18
N SER A 181 -22.13 1.56 8.42
CA SER A 181 -20.89 2.03 7.83
C SER A 181 -19.97 0.84 7.63
N VAL A 182 -19.91 0.37 6.38
CA VAL A 182 -19.05 -0.73 5.96
C VAL A 182 -17.71 -0.15 5.53
N SER A 183 -16.65 -0.63 6.17
CA SER A 183 -15.26 -0.24 5.93
C SER A 183 -14.42 -1.43 5.51
N PHE A 184 -13.30 -1.17 4.83
CA PHE A 184 -12.32 -2.19 4.50
C PHE A 184 -11.41 -2.41 5.72
N VAL A 185 -11.22 -3.69 6.07
CA VAL A 185 -10.18 -4.12 7.00
C VAL A 185 -8.94 -4.57 6.24
N SER A 186 -9.13 -5.21 5.08
CA SER A 186 -8.04 -5.58 4.19
C SER A 186 -8.56 -5.71 2.76
N THR A 187 -7.75 -5.37 1.77
CA THR A 187 -7.97 -5.66 0.35
C THR A 187 -6.87 -6.59 -0.16
N PRO A 188 -7.19 -7.56 -1.03
CA PRO A 188 -6.17 -8.44 -1.60
C PRO A 188 -5.13 -7.64 -2.39
N THR A 189 -3.86 -8.04 -2.32
CA THR A 189 -2.78 -7.39 -3.08
C THR A 189 -3.06 -7.41 -4.58
N GLY A 190 -2.89 -6.27 -5.26
CA GLY A 190 -3.19 -6.14 -6.69
C GLY A 190 -4.68 -5.96 -7.01
N HIS A 191 -5.57 -6.01 -6.01
CA HIS A 191 -6.98 -5.64 -6.19
C HIS A 191 -7.27 -4.22 -5.74
N SER A 192 -8.10 -3.51 -6.51
CA SER A 192 -8.78 -2.29 -6.13
C SER A 192 -10.27 -2.58 -6.02
N CYS A 193 -10.84 -2.34 -4.84
CA CYS A 193 -12.26 -2.60 -4.57
C CYS A 193 -13.01 -1.29 -4.29
N SER A 194 -14.21 -1.11 -4.84
CA SER A 194 -15.08 0.02 -4.52
C SER A 194 -16.55 -0.37 -4.42
N PHE A 195 -17.32 0.42 -3.66
CA PHE A 195 -18.76 0.25 -3.57
C PHE A 195 -19.46 0.86 -4.78
N ILE A 196 -20.45 0.16 -5.32
CA ILE A 196 -21.27 0.64 -6.45
C ILE A 196 -22.72 0.83 -5.98
N PRO A 197 -23.27 2.07 -6.07
CA PRO A 197 -22.60 3.31 -6.47
C PRO A 197 -21.59 3.81 -5.43
N ASN A 198 -20.66 4.67 -5.85
CA ASN A 198 -19.65 5.25 -4.96
C ASN A 198 -20.28 5.88 -3.71
N GLY A 199 -19.70 5.58 -2.54
CA GLY A 199 -20.20 6.05 -1.24
C GLY A 199 -21.35 5.22 -0.64
N SER A 200 -21.86 4.19 -1.33
CA SER A 200 -22.92 3.31 -0.79
C SER A 200 -22.48 2.41 0.38
N GLY A 201 -21.19 2.41 0.74
CA GLY A 201 -20.67 1.74 1.94
C GLY A 201 -21.24 2.30 3.26
N ALA A 202 -21.80 3.51 3.26
CA ALA A 202 -22.44 4.09 4.43
C ALA A 202 -23.85 4.61 4.11
N GLY A 203 -24.76 4.49 5.06
CA GLY A 203 -26.14 4.93 4.87
C GLY A 203 -27.04 4.54 6.03
N THR A 204 -28.36 4.55 5.81
CA THR A 204 -29.36 4.13 6.80
C THR A 204 -30.22 3.00 6.26
N MET A 205 -30.60 2.04 7.10
CA MET A 205 -31.58 1.02 6.73
C MET A 205 -32.96 1.63 6.57
N SER A 206 -33.73 1.16 5.59
CA SER A 206 -35.08 1.67 5.32
C SER A 206 -36.02 0.54 4.89
N GLY A 207 -36.74 -0.01 5.87
CA GLY A 207 -37.90 -0.88 5.66
C GLY A 207 -37.64 -2.27 5.06
N ALA A 208 -36.39 -2.61 4.70
CA ALA A 208 -36.05 -3.89 4.08
C ALA A 208 -34.56 -4.27 4.27
N PRO A 209 -34.19 -5.55 4.09
CA PRO A 209 -32.79 -5.97 3.95
C PRO A 209 -32.07 -5.26 2.81
N LEU A 210 -30.78 -4.99 2.99
CA LEU A 210 -29.94 -4.28 2.02
C LEU A 210 -28.77 -5.16 1.60
N THR A 211 -28.50 -5.24 0.29
CA THR A 211 -27.29 -5.85 -0.25
C THR A 211 -26.49 -4.80 -1.00
N LEU A 212 -25.31 -4.47 -0.49
CA LEU A 212 -24.35 -3.59 -1.15
C LEU A 212 -23.61 -4.36 -2.24
N LEU A 213 -23.33 -3.71 -3.37
CA LEU A 213 -22.46 -4.25 -4.41
C LEU A 213 -21.05 -3.70 -4.23
N LEU A 214 -20.07 -4.60 -4.17
CA LEU A 214 -18.66 -4.26 -4.13
C LEU A 214 -17.99 -4.81 -5.39
N ASP A 215 -17.39 -3.92 -6.17
CA ASP A 215 -16.65 -4.23 -7.38
C ASP A 215 -15.16 -4.26 -7.08
N CYS A 216 -14.52 -5.38 -7.37
CA CYS A 216 -13.08 -5.59 -7.22
C CYS A 216 -12.39 -5.93 -8.54
N ILE A 217 -13.06 -5.71 -9.69
CA ILE A 217 -12.52 -6.01 -11.02
C ILE A 217 -11.26 -5.17 -11.26
N SER A 218 -10.11 -5.84 -11.27
CA SER A 218 -8.79 -5.23 -11.25
C SER A 218 -7.92 -5.77 -12.38
N ILE A 219 -6.93 -4.97 -12.79
CA ILE A 219 -5.84 -5.45 -13.62
C ILE A 219 -4.85 -6.18 -12.73
N LEU A 220 -4.58 -7.44 -13.04
CA LEU A 220 -3.60 -8.23 -12.32
C LEU A 220 -2.22 -8.07 -12.92
N GLU A 221 -2.10 -8.19 -14.24
CA GLU A 221 -0.82 -8.19 -14.95
C GLU A 221 -0.98 -7.62 -16.37
N ILE A 222 0.10 -7.03 -16.91
CA ILE A 222 0.18 -6.61 -18.31
C ILE A 222 1.47 -7.17 -18.91
N PHE A 223 1.36 -7.81 -20.07
CA PHE A 223 2.47 -8.41 -20.82
C PHE A 223 2.75 -7.61 -22.11
N PRO A 224 4.01 -7.56 -22.60
CA PRO A 224 5.20 -8.22 -22.02
C PRO A 224 5.71 -7.48 -20.77
N LYS A 225 6.19 -8.21 -19.76
CA LYS A 225 6.72 -7.61 -18.52
C LYS A 225 7.96 -6.75 -18.79
N SER A 226 8.66 -7.04 -19.89
CA SER A 226 9.80 -6.26 -20.38
C SER A 226 9.45 -4.82 -20.70
N LYS A 227 8.18 -4.51 -21.03
CA LYS A 227 7.74 -3.24 -21.62
C LYS A 227 8.48 -2.90 -22.90
N ILE A 228 8.97 -3.90 -23.63
CA ILE A 228 9.59 -3.72 -24.95
C ILE A 228 8.73 -4.44 -25.97
N LEU A 229 8.30 -3.70 -27.00
CA LEU A 229 7.51 -4.25 -28.09
C LEU A 229 8.29 -4.22 -29.39
N THR A 230 8.48 -5.42 -29.95
CA THR A 230 8.90 -5.58 -31.34
C THR A 230 7.73 -5.25 -32.28
N PRO A 231 7.97 -5.05 -33.59
CA PRO A 231 6.92 -4.60 -34.50
C PRO A 231 5.71 -5.55 -34.59
N ASN A 232 5.91 -6.85 -34.30
CA ASN A 232 4.85 -7.86 -34.27
C ASN A 232 4.47 -8.31 -32.84
N GLY A 233 5.05 -7.69 -31.81
CA GLY A 233 4.70 -7.98 -30.42
C GLY A 233 3.24 -7.66 -30.14
N LYS A 234 2.66 -8.31 -29.14
CA LYS A 234 1.29 -8.04 -28.66
C LYS A 234 1.34 -7.59 -27.21
N VAL A 235 0.34 -6.81 -26.79
CA VAL A 235 0.11 -6.51 -25.37
C VAL A 235 -1.05 -7.34 -24.87
N SER A 236 -0.93 -7.92 -23.68
CA SER A 236 -2.01 -8.71 -23.05
C SER A 236 -2.22 -8.23 -21.62
N ILE A 237 -3.41 -7.68 -21.35
CA ILE A 237 -3.83 -7.18 -20.04
C ILE A 237 -4.69 -8.26 -19.41
N ARG A 238 -4.25 -8.84 -18.30
CA ARG A 238 -4.97 -9.86 -17.56
C ARG A 238 -5.73 -9.24 -16.41
N LEU A 239 -7.02 -9.53 -16.33
CA LEU A 239 -7.92 -9.06 -15.29
C LEU A 239 -8.22 -10.16 -14.27
N SER A 240 -8.71 -9.74 -13.10
CA SER A 240 -9.18 -10.65 -12.05
C SER A 240 -10.53 -11.32 -12.33
N PHE A 241 -11.19 -10.98 -13.44
CA PHE A 241 -12.56 -11.37 -13.71
C PHE A 241 -12.78 -11.82 -15.16
N HIS A 242 -13.54 -12.90 -15.32
CA HIS A 242 -13.97 -13.40 -16.62
C HIS A 242 -15.24 -12.70 -17.12
N GLY A 243 -15.21 -12.27 -18.38
CA GLY A 243 -16.33 -11.65 -19.07
C GLY A 243 -16.12 -10.16 -19.34
N VAL A 244 -14.96 -9.81 -19.90
CA VAL A 244 -14.75 -8.47 -20.47
C VAL A 244 -15.78 -8.24 -21.56
N ASP A 245 -16.46 -7.09 -21.53
CA ASP A 245 -17.48 -6.77 -22.54
C ASP A 245 -16.79 -6.41 -23.86
N PRO A 246 -17.01 -7.18 -24.95
CA PRO A 246 -16.34 -6.91 -26.22
C PRO A 246 -16.69 -5.54 -26.77
N GLY A 247 -15.66 -4.76 -27.09
CA GLY A 247 -15.79 -3.40 -27.62
C GLY A 247 -16.04 -2.31 -26.58
N SER A 248 -15.94 -2.63 -25.27
CA SER A 248 -16.11 -1.62 -24.21
C SER A 248 -14.94 -0.64 -24.12
N CYS A 249 -13.71 -1.10 -24.32
CA CYS A 249 -12.52 -0.24 -24.27
C CYS A 249 -12.34 0.58 -25.56
N SER A 250 -11.89 1.82 -25.40
CA SER A 250 -11.41 2.68 -26.48
C SER A 250 -10.08 3.34 -26.10
N PHE A 251 -9.24 3.66 -27.09
CA PHE A 251 -8.04 4.47 -26.86
C PHE A 251 -8.38 5.91 -26.52
N ASP A 252 -7.72 6.46 -25.50
CA ASP A 252 -7.77 7.89 -25.17
C ASP A 252 -6.69 8.65 -25.99
N PRO A 253 -7.05 9.69 -26.76
CA PRO A 253 -6.10 10.50 -27.55
C PRO A 253 -5.31 11.53 -26.70
N ILE A 254 -4.98 11.22 -25.45
CA ILE A 254 -4.15 12.08 -24.61
C ILE A 254 -2.72 12.23 -25.18
N THR A 255 -2.08 13.36 -24.87
CA THR A 255 -0.70 13.65 -25.29
C THR A 255 0.19 13.79 -24.07
N LEU A 256 1.27 13.00 -24.02
CA LEU A 256 2.30 13.08 -22.99
C LEU A 256 3.62 13.54 -23.60
N PRO A 257 4.27 14.59 -23.06
CA PRO A 257 5.57 15.04 -23.55
C PRO A 257 6.61 13.91 -23.58
N GLY A 258 7.34 13.80 -24.68
CA GLY A 258 8.41 12.79 -24.83
C GLY A 258 7.95 11.36 -25.07
N LYS A 259 6.64 11.11 -25.25
CA LYS A 259 6.10 9.79 -25.58
C LYS A 259 5.16 9.83 -26.78
N THR A 260 5.09 8.73 -27.52
CA THR A 260 4.16 8.53 -28.63
C THR A 260 2.92 7.79 -28.16
N ASN A 261 1.73 8.38 -28.31
CA ASN A 261 0.48 7.66 -28.06
C ASN A 261 0.14 6.78 -29.27
N VAL A 262 0.20 5.46 -29.14
CA VAL A 262 -0.08 4.54 -30.25
C VAL A 262 -1.55 4.50 -30.64
N GLY A 263 -2.44 4.90 -29.72
CA GLY A 263 -3.87 5.07 -30.00
C GLY A 263 -4.19 6.24 -30.92
N SER A 264 -3.24 7.17 -31.13
CA SER A 264 -3.39 8.35 -32.01
C SER A 264 -2.68 8.21 -33.36
N LEU A 265 -2.18 7.03 -33.71
CA LEU A 265 -1.57 6.75 -35.01
C LEU A 265 -2.60 6.79 -36.15
N GLY A 266 -2.13 6.88 -37.39
CA GLY A 266 -3.01 6.88 -38.58
C GLY A 266 -3.78 5.56 -38.72
N ASN A 267 -3.15 4.44 -38.38
CA ASN A 267 -3.77 3.15 -38.19
C ASN A 267 -3.43 2.59 -36.79
N PRO A 268 -4.18 2.95 -35.74
CA PRO A 268 -3.87 2.55 -34.37
C PRO A 268 -4.01 1.03 -34.19
N PRO A 269 -3.35 0.43 -33.19
CA PRO A 269 -3.50 -1.00 -32.85
C PRO A 269 -4.96 -1.43 -32.64
N SER A 270 -5.26 -2.71 -32.86
CA SER A 270 -6.59 -3.28 -32.64
C SER A 270 -6.74 -3.80 -31.20
N ILE A 271 -7.86 -3.48 -30.55
CA ILE A 271 -8.25 -4.09 -29.27
C ILE A 271 -9.07 -5.35 -29.56
N THR A 272 -8.65 -6.48 -29.01
CA THR A 272 -9.30 -7.79 -29.19
C THR A 272 -9.64 -8.42 -27.84
N TYR A 273 -10.71 -9.21 -27.84
CA TYR A 273 -11.29 -9.81 -26.65
C TYR A 273 -11.38 -11.33 -26.88
N PRO A 274 -10.46 -12.12 -26.29
CA PRO A 274 -10.49 -13.56 -26.43
C PRO A 274 -11.78 -14.18 -25.85
N SER A 275 -12.20 -15.31 -26.40
CA SER A 275 -13.27 -16.13 -25.83
C SER A 275 -12.77 -16.98 -24.68
N GLY A 276 -13.69 -17.52 -23.86
CA GLY A 276 -13.34 -18.45 -22.78
C GLY A 276 -12.46 -19.61 -23.29
N PRO A 277 -11.40 -19.99 -22.54
CA PRO A 277 -11.12 -19.64 -21.13
C PRO A 277 -10.38 -18.30 -20.91
N ASP A 278 -9.97 -17.60 -21.96
CA ASP A 278 -9.13 -16.39 -21.86
C ASP A 278 -9.95 -15.07 -21.88
N ASP A 279 -11.25 -15.14 -21.65
CA ASP A 279 -12.21 -14.01 -21.60
C ASP A 279 -12.04 -13.08 -20.38
N HIS A 280 -10.96 -13.26 -19.64
CA HIS A 280 -10.46 -12.39 -18.58
C HIS A 280 -9.27 -11.53 -19.06
N THR A 281 -8.99 -11.51 -20.37
CA THR A 281 -7.86 -10.77 -20.96
C THR A 281 -8.32 -9.78 -22.02
N ILE A 282 -7.61 -8.66 -22.12
CA ILE A 282 -7.69 -7.71 -23.23
C ILE A 282 -6.39 -7.81 -24.00
N VAL A 283 -6.46 -8.07 -25.32
CA VAL A 283 -5.27 -8.24 -26.16
C VAL A 283 -5.20 -7.13 -27.20
N ILE A 284 -4.09 -6.42 -27.24
CA ILE A 284 -3.83 -5.35 -28.21
C ILE A 284 -2.83 -5.85 -29.24
N LEU A 285 -3.21 -5.74 -30.52
CA LEU A 285 -2.45 -6.22 -31.66
C LEU A 285 -2.04 -5.05 -32.57
N PRO A 286 -0.79 -4.98 -33.04
CA PRO A 286 -0.34 -3.94 -33.95
C PRO A 286 -1.02 -4.05 -35.32
N ASN A 287 -1.30 -2.91 -35.95
CA ASN A 287 -1.91 -2.86 -37.27
C ASN A 287 -0.94 -2.26 -38.31
N PRO A 288 -0.62 -2.94 -39.43
CA PRO A 288 0.22 -2.36 -40.48
C PRO A 288 -0.48 -1.20 -41.21
N PRO A 289 0.24 -0.19 -41.73
CA PRO A 289 1.71 -0.10 -41.78
C PRO A 289 2.34 0.48 -40.51
N ASP A 290 1.55 1.10 -39.63
CA ASP A 290 2.07 1.86 -38.48
C ASP A 290 2.57 0.95 -37.35
N LEU A 291 2.02 -0.25 -37.22
CA LEU A 291 2.32 -1.23 -36.18
C LEU A 291 2.16 -0.63 -34.77
N TRP A 292 3.27 -0.39 -34.07
CA TRP A 292 3.30 0.29 -32.77
C TRP A 292 3.79 1.74 -32.86
N GLY A 293 3.99 2.28 -34.07
CA GLY A 293 4.53 3.61 -34.32
C GLY A 293 6.06 3.63 -34.43
N PRO A 294 6.66 4.83 -34.47
CA PRO A 294 8.11 4.99 -34.56
C PRO A 294 8.83 4.40 -33.33
N PRO A 295 10.11 3.97 -33.45
CA PRO A 295 10.90 3.52 -32.31
C PRO A 295 11.06 4.59 -31.24
N GLY A 296 11.02 4.18 -29.97
CA GLY A 296 11.18 5.06 -28.81
C GLY A 296 10.10 4.87 -27.74
N ASN A 297 9.99 5.85 -26.83
CA ASN A 297 8.96 5.83 -25.80
C ASN A 297 7.56 5.92 -26.41
N SER A 298 6.75 4.93 -26.10
CA SER A 298 5.38 4.82 -26.55
C SER A 298 4.46 4.45 -25.39
N PHE A 299 3.19 4.78 -25.54
CA PHE A 299 2.19 4.39 -24.55
C PHE A 299 0.84 4.24 -25.23
N PHE A 300 -0.09 3.61 -24.53
CA PHE A 300 -1.51 3.78 -24.78
C PHE A 300 -2.24 3.96 -23.46
N GLU A 301 -3.42 4.56 -23.55
CA GLU A 301 -4.38 4.61 -22.46
C GLU A 301 -5.73 4.08 -22.96
N LEU A 302 -6.33 3.15 -22.22
CA LEU A 302 -7.67 2.66 -22.50
C LEU A 302 -8.67 3.26 -21.51
N VAL A 303 -9.81 3.72 -22.04
CA VAL A 303 -10.93 4.27 -21.27
C VAL A 303 -12.22 3.54 -21.62
N GLY A 304 -13.22 3.63 -20.74
CA GLY A 304 -14.54 3.03 -20.97
C GLY A 304 -14.62 1.51 -20.85
N CYS A 305 -13.52 0.85 -20.47
CA CYS A 305 -13.44 -0.60 -20.31
C CYS A 305 -14.43 -1.12 -19.26
N THR A 306 -15.24 -2.12 -19.64
CA THR A 306 -16.20 -2.77 -18.75
C THR A 306 -16.11 -4.29 -18.79
N ALA A 307 -16.51 -4.93 -17.70
CA ALA A 307 -16.75 -6.37 -17.64
C ALA A 307 -18.10 -6.63 -16.95
N LYS A 308 -19.01 -7.31 -17.66
CA LYS A 308 -20.42 -7.48 -17.25
C LYS A 308 -21.11 -6.17 -16.87
N SER A 309 -20.90 -5.14 -17.70
CA SER A 309 -21.46 -3.79 -17.56
C SER A 309 -20.97 -3.01 -16.34
N LEU A 310 -19.88 -3.46 -15.71
CA LEU A 310 -19.25 -2.76 -14.60
C LEU A 310 -17.88 -2.24 -15.00
N PRO A 311 -17.49 -1.06 -14.51
CA PRO A 311 -16.27 -0.41 -14.94
C PRO A 311 -15.03 -1.11 -14.36
N ILE A 312 -14.07 -1.46 -15.21
CA ILE A 312 -12.79 -2.03 -14.76
C ILE A 312 -12.02 -0.95 -13.98
N GLN A 313 -11.38 -1.32 -12.86
CA GLN A 313 -10.63 -0.39 -11.99
C GLN A 313 -11.45 0.85 -11.57
N ASN A 314 -12.75 0.69 -11.28
CA ASN A 314 -13.66 1.79 -10.92
C ASN A 314 -13.78 2.88 -11.99
N GLY A 315 -13.45 2.55 -13.24
CA GLY A 315 -13.50 3.47 -14.38
C GLY A 315 -12.24 4.30 -14.56
N ASN A 316 -11.18 4.02 -13.78
CA ASN A 316 -9.89 4.63 -14.01
C ASN A 316 -9.29 4.15 -15.35
N PRO A 317 -8.58 5.03 -16.07
CA PRO A 317 -7.93 4.64 -17.33
C PRO A 317 -6.86 3.56 -17.12
N ILE A 318 -6.75 2.65 -18.09
CA ILE A 318 -5.69 1.64 -18.14
C ILE A 318 -4.52 2.20 -18.94
N HIS A 319 -3.51 2.73 -18.25
CA HIS A 319 -2.31 3.29 -18.87
C HIS A 319 -1.17 2.26 -18.93
N TYR A 320 -0.51 2.17 -20.08
CA TYR A 320 0.63 1.29 -20.26
C TYR A 320 1.76 1.95 -21.06
N ASP A 321 2.90 2.14 -20.41
CA ASP A 321 4.13 2.64 -21.00
C ASP A 321 5.04 1.50 -21.51
N PHE A 322 5.61 1.68 -22.69
CA PHE A 322 6.55 0.73 -23.29
C PHE A 322 7.53 1.39 -24.28
N ILE A 323 8.53 0.63 -24.71
CA ILE A 323 9.50 1.04 -25.72
C ILE A 323 9.21 0.25 -27.00
N THR A 324 8.99 0.96 -28.09
CA THR A 324 8.93 0.38 -29.43
C THR A 324 10.34 0.20 -29.96
N SER A 325 10.70 -1.03 -30.31
CA SER A 325 12.01 -1.35 -30.89
C SER A 325 11.85 -2.13 -32.18
N SER A 326 12.42 -1.61 -33.27
CA SER A 326 12.36 -2.25 -34.60
C SER A 326 13.65 -2.98 -34.97
N ASN A 327 14.72 -2.77 -34.22
CA ASN A 327 16.05 -3.30 -34.51
C ASN A 327 16.63 -3.90 -33.25
N ILE A 328 16.70 -5.23 -33.21
CA ILE A 328 17.17 -5.98 -32.04
C ILE A 328 18.40 -6.83 -32.39
N ARG A 329 19.24 -7.09 -31.39
CA ARG A 329 20.29 -8.11 -31.43
C ARG A 329 20.12 -9.08 -30.29
N LEU A 330 20.13 -10.37 -30.58
CA LEU A 330 20.00 -11.43 -29.59
C LEU A 330 21.38 -11.99 -29.23
N VAL A 331 21.67 -12.06 -27.93
CA VAL A 331 22.92 -12.58 -27.37
C VAL A 331 22.61 -13.80 -26.52
N ASP A 332 23.25 -14.93 -26.82
CA ASP A 332 23.13 -16.19 -26.08
C ASP A 332 24.53 -16.83 -25.99
N GLU A 333 25.07 -16.92 -24.77
CA GLU A 333 26.43 -17.44 -24.55
C GLU A 333 26.57 -18.90 -24.99
N SER A 334 25.51 -19.70 -24.82
CA SER A 334 25.52 -21.14 -25.06
C SER A 334 25.28 -21.49 -26.52
N ASN A 335 24.45 -20.70 -27.21
CA ASN A 335 24.02 -20.98 -28.58
C ASN A 335 24.61 -20.02 -29.64
N GLY A 336 25.33 -18.98 -29.21
CA GLY A 336 25.81 -17.92 -30.09
C GLY A 336 27.21 -18.12 -30.67
N ILE A 337 27.47 -17.33 -31.72
CA ILE A 337 28.79 -17.17 -32.35
C ILE A 337 29.05 -15.70 -32.66
N ASP A 338 30.28 -15.24 -32.46
CA ASP A 338 30.67 -13.84 -32.64
C ASP A 338 31.14 -13.53 -34.08
N ASP A 339 30.37 -13.98 -35.06
CA ASP A 339 30.59 -13.67 -36.47
C ASP A 339 29.94 -12.34 -36.86
N PRO A 340 30.44 -11.62 -37.89
CA PRO A 340 29.77 -10.44 -38.42
C PRO A 340 28.31 -10.72 -38.81
N GLY A 341 27.40 -9.83 -38.44
CA GLY A 341 25.96 -9.97 -38.70
C GLY A 341 25.22 -10.93 -37.77
N CYS A 342 25.82 -11.36 -36.65
CA CYS A 342 25.13 -12.20 -35.68
C CYS A 342 23.96 -11.49 -34.97
N GLY A 343 23.11 -12.26 -34.30
CA GLY A 343 22.09 -11.74 -33.39
C GLY A 343 20.80 -11.28 -34.06
N THR A 344 20.60 -11.55 -35.35
CA THR A 344 19.42 -11.10 -36.11
C THR A 344 18.15 -11.89 -35.80
N GLY A 345 18.23 -12.97 -35.02
CA GLY A 345 17.08 -13.82 -34.74
C GLY A 345 16.79 -14.89 -35.81
N PHE A 346 17.58 -14.95 -36.90
CA PHE A 346 17.37 -15.90 -37.98
C PHE A 346 18.68 -16.44 -38.57
N GLY A 347 18.62 -17.64 -39.15
CA GLY A 347 19.74 -18.24 -39.87
C GLY A 347 20.83 -18.85 -38.96
N PRO A 348 22.01 -19.18 -39.51
CA PRO A 348 23.07 -19.87 -38.76
C PRO A 348 23.73 -19.01 -37.67
N ASN A 349 23.66 -17.67 -37.79
CA ASN A 349 24.20 -16.71 -36.84
C ASN A 349 23.07 -15.99 -36.09
N GLN A 350 22.02 -16.75 -35.75
CA GLN A 350 20.82 -16.23 -35.10
C GLN A 350 21.12 -15.47 -33.80
N PHE A 351 22.17 -15.87 -33.07
CA PHE A 351 22.61 -15.26 -31.81
C PHE A 351 24.09 -14.87 -31.86
N CYS A 352 24.43 -13.72 -31.27
CA CYS A 352 25.81 -13.42 -30.91
C CYS A 352 26.18 -14.16 -29.60
N ARG A 353 27.46 -14.47 -29.39
CA ARG A 353 27.91 -15.14 -28.15
C ARG A 353 28.18 -14.13 -27.04
N SER A 354 28.86 -13.03 -27.36
CA SER A 354 29.24 -12.00 -26.39
C SER A 354 28.34 -10.77 -26.45
N ILE A 355 28.24 -10.07 -25.33
CA ILE A 355 27.45 -8.83 -25.22
C ILE A 355 28.12 -7.74 -26.07
N GLU A 356 29.44 -7.64 -26.00
CA GLU A 356 30.24 -6.66 -26.74
C GLU A 356 30.01 -6.80 -28.25
N LYS A 357 29.95 -8.04 -28.75
CA LYS A 357 29.65 -8.29 -30.16
C LYS A 357 28.22 -7.92 -30.52
N GLY A 358 27.24 -8.25 -29.69
CA GLY A 358 25.85 -7.82 -29.88
C GLY A 358 25.70 -6.30 -29.99
N ILE A 359 26.40 -5.56 -29.14
CA ILE A 359 26.44 -4.08 -29.18
C ILE A 359 27.11 -3.60 -30.47
N GLN A 360 28.25 -4.17 -30.85
CA GLN A 360 28.94 -3.83 -32.10
C GLN A 360 28.02 -3.98 -33.32
N GLU A 361 27.28 -5.09 -33.41
CA GLU A 361 26.34 -5.34 -34.51
C GLU A 361 25.09 -4.42 -34.45
N CYS A 362 24.70 -3.98 -33.26
CA CYS A 362 23.67 -2.96 -33.06
C CYS A 362 24.15 -1.60 -33.57
N ASP A 363 25.31 -1.13 -33.11
CA ASP A 363 25.85 0.18 -33.45
C ASP A 363 26.16 0.28 -34.95
N SER A 364 26.61 -0.83 -35.56
CA SER A 364 26.86 -0.92 -37.01
C SER A 364 25.60 -0.69 -37.86
N SER A 365 24.40 -0.80 -37.29
CA SER A 365 23.15 -0.52 -38.00
C SER A 365 22.85 0.98 -38.19
N GLY A 366 23.51 1.86 -37.42
CA GLY A 366 23.29 3.31 -37.46
C GLY A 366 21.89 3.78 -37.03
N SER A 367 21.08 2.89 -36.46
CA SER A 367 19.71 3.17 -36.00
C SER A 367 19.56 2.88 -34.50
N ILE A 368 18.49 3.35 -33.86
CA ILE A 368 18.14 2.96 -32.48
C ILE A 368 18.05 1.43 -32.44
N CYS A 369 18.73 0.81 -31.48
CA CYS A 369 18.89 -0.62 -31.43
C CYS A 369 18.79 -1.15 -29.99
N SER A 370 18.35 -2.39 -29.82
CA SER A 370 18.24 -3.03 -28.51
C SER A 370 18.92 -4.40 -28.51
N VAL A 371 19.87 -4.61 -27.60
CA VAL A 371 20.53 -5.89 -27.40
C VAL A 371 19.80 -6.64 -26.29
N PHE A 372 19.25 -7.81 -26.60
CA PHE A 372 18.60 -8.70 -25.64
C PHE A 372 19.56 -9.84 -25.32
N VAL A 373 19.74 -10.11 -24.02
CA VAL A 373 20.73 -11.05 -23.52
C VAL A 373 20.02 -12.15 -22.76
N ALA A 374 20.25 -13.39 -23.18
CA ALA A 374 19.70 -14.57 -22.55
C ALA A 374 20.25 -14.76 -21.13
N GLU A 375 19.63 -15.66 -20.38
CA GLU A 375 20.16 -16.19 -19.13
C GLU A 375 21.53 -16.83 -19.37
N GLY A 376 22.45 -16.64 -18.43
CA GLY A 376 23.85 -17.01 -18.62
C GLY A 376 24.79 -16.22 -17.72
N SER A 377 26.09 -16.52 -17.79
CA SER A 377 27.11 -15.87 -16.98
C SER A 377 28.23 -15.32 -17.86
N TYR A 378 28.00 -14.12 -18.35
CA TYR A 378 28.86 -13.44 -19.30
C TYR A 378 30.06 -12.83 -18.59
N THR A 379 31.26 -13.21 -19.01
CA THR A 379 32.51 -12.60 -18.55
C THR A 379 33.06 -11.74 -19.69
N PRO A 380 32.93 -10.40 -19.62
CA PRO A 380 33.35 -9.53 -20.71
C PRO A 380 34.85 -9.66 -20.96
N SER A 381 35.21 -9.76 -22.24
CA SER A 381 36.60 -9.75 -22.71
C SER A 381 37.18 -8.33 -22.72
N SER A 382 36.31 -7.33 -22.77
CA SER A 382 36.59 -5.91 -22.63
C SER A 382 35.39 -5.21 -21.97
N GLN A 383 35.58 -3.97 -21.53
CA GLN A 383 34.49 -3.14 -20.99
C GLN A 383 33.27 -3.13 -21.94
N ILE A 384 32.07 -3.38 -21.40
CA ILE A 384 30.83 -3.26 -22.16
C ILE A 384 30.57 -1.76 -22.36
N PHE A 385 30.79 -1.26 -23.57
CA PHE A 385 30.75 0.16 -23.88
C PHE A 385 29.50 0.55 -24.68
N LEU A 386 28.75 1.53 -24.18
CA LEU A 386 27.54 2.06 -24.80
C LEU A 386 27.73 3.55 -25.12
N SER A 387 28.14 3.85 -26.36
CA SER A 387 28.33 5.23 -26.85
C SER A 387 27.28 5.74 -27.83
N GLY A 388 26.46 4.82 -28.36
CA GLY A 388 25.43 5.12 -29.36
C GLY A 388 24.04 5.32 -28.76
N ASN A 389 23.04 4.81 -29.49
CA ASN A 389 21.62 4.76 -29.09
C ASN A 389 21.19 3.30 -28.80
N THR A 390 22.14 2.49 -28.34
CA THR A 390 21.97 1.06 -28.11
C THR A 390 21.55 0.82 -26.67
N SER A 391 20.37 0.24 -26.49
CA SER A 391 19.90 -0.22 -25.18
C SER A 391 20.26 -1.69 -24.95
N LEU A 392 20.41 -2.10 -23.70
CA LEU A 392 20.85 -3.40 -23.28
C LEU A 392 19.85 -3.98 -22.26
N PHE A 393 19.33 -5.17 -22.52
CA PHE A 393 18.32 -5.81 -21.67
C PHE A 393 18.70 -7.28 -21.39
N GLY A 394 18.75 -7.64 -20.12
CA GLY A 394 18.88 -9.03 -19.66
C GLY A 394 17.52 -9.62 -19.32
N GLY A 395 17.50 -10.87 -18.87
CA GLY A 395 16.28 -11.49 -18.35
C GLY A 395 15.56 -12.42 -19.33
N PHE A 396 16.18 -12.86 -20.42
CA PHE A 396 15.51 -13.67 -21.45
C PHE A 396 15.87 -15.15 -21.34
N ALA A 397 14.94 -16.04 -21.67
CA ALA A 397 15.24 -17.47 -21.76
C ALA A 397 16.25 -17.78 -22.87
N SER A 398 17.12 -18.76 -22.65
CA SER A 398 18.05 -19.23 -23.69
C SER A 398 17.30 -19.70 -24.95
N GLY A 399 17.82 -19.32 -26.12
CA GLY A 399 17.18 -19.57 -27.42
C GLY A 399 16.00 -18.66 -27.77
N PHE A 400 15.58 -17.75 -26.87
CA PHE A 400 14.51 -16.75 -27.10
C PHE A 400 13.21 -17.36 -27.68
N PRO A 401 12.58 -18.34 -26.99
CA PRO A 401 11.29 -18.90 -27.42
C PRO A 401 10.19 -17.83 -27.51
N ASP A 402 10.32 -16.78 -26.70
CA ASP A 402 9.59 -15.52 -26.79
C ASP A 402 10.54 -14.36 -26.39
N LEU A 403 10.03 -13.13 -26.44
CA LEU A 403 10.76 -11.91 -26.10
C LEU A 403 10.23 -11.28 -24.80
N ASP A 404 9.77 -12.11 -23.86
CA ASP A 404 9.34 -11.66 -22.54
C ASP A 404 10.49 -11.76 -21.54
N SER A 405 11.05 -10.61 -21.18
CA SER A 405 12.10 -10.55 -20.16
C SER A 405 11.49 -10.74 -18.77
N ASP A 406 11.99 -11.73 -18.03
CA ASP A 406 11.72 -11.94 -16.62
C ASP A 406 13.05 -12.22 -15.87
N PRO A 407 13.76 -11.17 -15.43
CA PRO A 407 15.04 -11.31 -14.73
C PRO A 407 14.96 -12.11 -13.41
N SER A 408 13.75 -12.32 -12.87
CA SER A 408 13.56 -13.13 -11.65
C SER A 408 13.70 -14.63 -11.94
N ILE A 409 13.25 -15.06 -13.12
CA ILE A 409 13.28 -16.44 -13.60
C ILE A 409 14.55 -16.69 -14.42
N HIS A 410 14.82 -15.85 -15.41
CA HIS A 410 15.89 -15.99 -16.38
C HIS A 410 17.06 -15.07 -16.04
N ARG A 411 17.96 -15.51 -15.15
CA ARG A 411 19.00 -14.63 -14.63
C ARG A 411 20.14 -14.42 -15.64
N THR A 412 20.36 -13.18 -16.05
CA THR A 412 21.53 -12.77 -16.85
C THR A 412 22.59 -12.15 -15.94
N ARG A 413 23.75 -12.80 -15.82
CA ARG A 413 24.84 -12.37 -14.94
C ARG A 413 26.02 -11.85 -15.75
N ILE A 414 26.55 -10.69 -15.35
CA ILE A 414 27.80 -10.10 -15.86
C ILE A 414 28.86 -10.19 -14.77
N VAL A 415 30.04 -10.68 -15.12
CA VAL A 415 31.13 -10.95 -14.18
C VAL A 415 32.39 -10.21 -14.58
N ASP A 416 32.75 -9.17 -13.83
CA ASP A 416 34.01 -8.43 -14.02
C ASP A 416 35.13 -9.02 -13.13
N ASP A 417 35.73 -10.13 -13.57
CA ASP A 417 36.86 -10.78 -12.87
C ASP A 417 38.20 -10.67 -13.64
N ILE A 418 38.17 -10.28 -14.91
CA ILE A 418 39.32 -10.37 -15.84
C ILE A 418 39.97 -9.01 -16.10
N LEU A 419 39.26 -7.89 -15.86
CA LEU A 419 39.81 -6.55 -16.06
C LEU A 419 40.86 -6.25 -14.97
N SER A 420 42.12 -6.51 -15.27
CA SER A 420 43.24 -6.43 -14.31
C SER A 420 44.10 -5.17 -14.44
N SER A 421 43.78 -4.29 -15.40
CA SER A 421 44.55 -3.07 -15.71
C SER A 421 43.81 -1.76 -15.43
N CYS A 422 42.77 -1.80 -14.60
CA CYS A 422 41.95 -0.64 -14.22
C CYS A 422 41.91 -0.49 -12.69
N GLY A 423 41.20 0.52 -12.21
CA GLY A 423 40.84 0.66 -10.80
C GLY A 423 41.95 1.23 -9.94
N THR A 424 42.90 1.95 -10.55
CA THR A 424 44.08 2.49 -9.86
C THR A 424 43.90 3.92 -9.35
N SER A 425 42.90 4.64 -9.87
CA SER A 425 42.62 6.03 -9.50
C SER A 425 41.16 6.40 -9.77
N PHE A 426 40.75 7.58 -9.29
CA PHE A 426 39.40 8.11 -9.50
C PHE A 426 39.02 8.32 -10.98
N VAL A 427 39.99 8.54 -11.86
CA VAL A 427 39.73 8.71 -13.31
C VAL A 427 39.77 7.40 -14.08
N ASP A 428 40.07 6.29 -13.41
CA ASP A 428 40.29 4.95 -13.97
C ASP A 428 39.54 3.91 -13.12
N PHE A 429 38.22 3.98 -13.10
CA PHE A 429 37.40 2.97 -12.42
C PHE A 429 37.37 1.67 -13.23
N CYS A 430 37.56 0.52 -12.57
CA CYS A 430 37.10 -0.74 -13.12
C CYS A 430 35.58 -0.75 -13.18
N ASN A 431 35.01 -0.84 -14.38
CA ASN A 431 33.58 -0.87 -14.55
C ASN A 431 33.17 -1.92 -15.59
N ALA A 432 32.12 -2.68 -15.26
CA ALA A 432 31.60 -3.71 -16.14
C ALA A 432 30.89 -3.10 -17.35
N ILE A 433 30.09 -2.06 -17.11
CA ILE A 433 29.35 -1.31 -18.13
C ILE A 433 29.71 0.17 -18.05
N LEU A 434 30.15 0.74 -19.17
CA LEU A 434 30.36 2.18 -19.36
C LEU A 434 29.35 2.74 -20.35
N ILE A 435 28.57 3.71 -19.90
CA ILE A 435 27.67 4.52 -20.71
C ILE A 435 28.32 5.89 -20.92
N SER A 436 28.59 6.24 -22.17
CA SER A 436 29.18 7.53 -22.54
C SER A 436 28.62 7.97 -23.88
N THR A 437 27.43 8.58 -23.87
CA THR A 437 26.71 8.96 -25.08
C THR A 437 26.25 10.42 -25.04
N THR A 438 26.35 11.08 -26.19
CA THR A 438 25.71 12.38 -26.47
C THR A 438 24.78 12.25 -27.68
N SER A 439 24.37 11.02 -28.01
CA SER A 439 23.66 10.69 -29.26
C SER A 439 22.13 10.72 -29.09
N LEU A 440 21.62 10.94 -27.87
CA LEU A 440 20.19 10.98 -27.55
C LEU A 440 19.58 12.36 -27.88
N ASN A 441 19.51 12.64 -29.18
CA ASN A 441 19.14 13.94 -29.72
C ASN A 441 17.64 14.26 -29.71
N LEU A 442 16.77 13.35 -29.27
CA LEU A 442 15.32 13.54 -29.25
C LEU A 442 14.75 13.16 -27.88
N PRO A 443 13.74 13.89 -27.36
CA PRO A 443 13.09 13.57 -26.08
C PRO A 443 12.42 12.18 -26.02
N THR A 444 12.16 11.56 -27.18
CA THR A 444 11.55 10.23 -27.31
C THR A 444 12.57 9.09 -27.32
N THR A 445 13.87 9.40 -27.37
CA THR A 445 14.94 8.40 -27.43
C THR A 445 15.49 8.08 -26.06
N ASN A 446 15.72 6.80 -25.77
CA ASN A 446 16.33 6.37 -24.53
C ASN A 446 17.47 5.40 -24.79
N LEU A 447 18.42 5.40 -23.86
CA LEU A 447 19.38 4.33 -23.69
C LEU A 447 19.06 3.65 -22.36
N THR A 448 18.66 2.38 -22.41
CA THR A 448 18.29 1.61 -21.22
C THR A 448 19.30 0.51 -20.92
N VAL A 449 19.69 0.33 -19.67
CA VAL A 449 20.38 -0.86 -19.16
C VAL A 449 19.52 -1.49 -18.09
N SER A 450 19.00 -2.70 -18.35
CA SER A 450 18.04 -3.33 -17.44
C SER A 450 18.11 -4.84 -17.33
N GLY A 451 17.84 -5.37 -16.13
CA GLY A 451 17.63 -6.80 -15.90
C GLY A 451 18.91 -7.62 -15.70
N PHE A 452 20.01 -7.00 -15.29
CA PHE A 452 21.29 -7.69 -15.08
C PHE A 452 21.64 -7.90 -13.60
N GLN A 453 22.27 -9.04 -13.31
CA GLN A 453 23.05 -9.23 -12.08
C GLN A 453 24.53 -8.96 -12.38
N ILE A 454 25.10 -7.91 -11.81
CA ILE A 454 26.45 -7.45 -12.13
C ILE A 454 27.35 -7.63 -10.91
N GLN A 455 28.32 -8.54 -11.04
CA GLN A 455 29.44 -8.61 -10.12
C GLN A 455 30.47 -7.56 -10.52
N MET A 456 30.72 -6.63 -9.62
CA MET A 456 31.78 -5.62 -9.78
C MET A 456 33.17 -6.25 -9.73
N ASN A 457 34.18 -5.52 -10.23
CA ASN A 457 35.57 -5.92 -10.05
C ASN A 457 35.95 -6.07 -8.57
N LEU A 458 36.36 -7.29 -8.20
CA LEU A 458 36.67 -7.62 -6.82
C LEU A 458 38.09 -7.19 -6.39
N ASN A 459 38.94 -6.79 -7.33
CA ASN A 459 40.35 -6.48 -7.09
C ASN A 459 40.65 -4.98 -7.13
N GLY A 460 40.03 -4.23 -8.04
CA GLY A 460 40.26 -2.79 -8.21
C GLY A 460 39.98 -1.98 -6.93
N ASP A 461 40.82 -1.00 -6.66
CA ASP A 461 40.65 -0.04 -5.56
C ASP A 461 39.53 0.96 -5.89
N TYR A 462 39.42 1.32 -7.16
CA TYR A 462 38.32 2.08 -7.74
C TYR A 462 37.48 1.14 -8.62
N SER A 463 36.27 0.79 -8.17
CA SER A 463 35.42 -0.13 -8.91
C SER A 463 33.95 0.28 -8.86
N THR A 464 33.28 0.13 -10.00
CA THR A 464 31.83 0.28 -10.13
C THR A 464 31.22 -0.82 -10.99
N GLY A 465 29.94 -1.13 -10.81
CA GLY A 465 29.24 -2.04 -11.73
C GLY A 465 28.90 -1.33 -13.03
N ILE A 466 28.25 -0.17 -12.89
CA ILE A 466 27.82 0.68 -13.99
C ILE A 466 28.42 2.08 -13.80
N GLN A 467 28.96 2.65 -14.87
CA GLN A 467 29.38 4.04 -14.92
C GLN A 467 28.64 4.80 -16.02
N VAL A 468 28.09 5.97 -15.71
CA VAL A 468 27.64 6.95 -16.71
C VAL A 468 28.63 8.09 -16.70
N LEU A 469 29.25 8.38 -17.83
CA LEU A 469 30.35 9.34 -17.92
C LEU A 469 30.12 10.31 -19.08
N ASN A 470 30.35 11.60 -18.85
CA ASN A 470 30.38 12.64 -19.88
C ASN A 470 29.14 12.69 -20.80
N SER A 471 27.98 12.25 -20.31
CA SER A 471 26.75 12.12 -21.08
C SER A 471 25.84 13.35 -20.89
N ARG A 472 26.38 14.54 -21.14
CA ARG A 472 25.68 15.83 -20.94
C ARG A 472 24.81 16.22 -22.12
N THR A 473 23.83 17.09 -21.85
CA THR A 473 22.97 17.76 -22.86
C THR A 473 22.07 16.83 -23.69
N ASN A 474 21.95 15.55 -23.32
CA ASN A 474 21.05 14.60 -23.97
C ASN A 474 19.60 15.03 -23.81
N LEU A 475 18.89 15.24 -24.92
CA LEU A 475 17.44 15.52 -24.90
C LEU A 475 16.65 14.27 -24.53
N GLY A 476 17.13 13.11 -24.95
CA GLY A 476 16.62 11.79 -24.53
C GLY A 476 17.21 11.33 -23.20
N GLN A 477 16.72 10.21 -22.68
CA GLN A 477 16.96 9.79 -21.29
C GLN A 477 17.85 8.55 -21.20
N ILE A 478 18.80 8.55 -20.25
CA ILE A 478 19.52 7.34 -19.86
C ILE A 478 18.75 6.69 -18.71
N ILE A 479 18.38 5.42 -18.86
CA ILE A 479 17.58 4.68 -17.88
C ILE A 479 18.38 3.47 -17.40
N ILE A 480 18.59 3.38 -16.09
CA ILE A 480 19.20 2.24 -15.43
C ILE A 480 18.12 1.63 -14.55
N SER A 481 17.65 0.43 -14.86
CA SER A 481 16.54 -0.16 -14.11
C SER A 481 16.62 -1.66 -13.88
N LYS A 482 16.05 -2.15 -12.78
CA LYS A 482 15.96 -3.60 -12.49
C LYS A 482 17.30 -4.34 -12.52
N ASN A 483 18.40 -3.65 -12.23
CA ASN A 483 19.72 -4.26 -12.10
C ASN A 483 20.04 -4.55 -10.64
N MET A 484 20.78 -5.63 -10.40
CA MET A 484 21.40 -5.92 -9.12
C MET A 484 22.90 -5.81 -9.27
N VAL A 485 23.52 -4.83 -8.63
CA VAL A 485 24.98 -4.66 -8.60
C VAL A 485 25.49 -5.02 -7.22
N PHE A 486 26.52 -5.85 -7.15
CA PHE A 486 27.12 -6.25 -5.89
C PHE A 486 28.64 -6.32 -5.96
N GLY A 487 29.29 -5.73 -4.97
CA GLY A 487 30.72 -5.89 -4.70
C GLY A 487 31.01 -6.98 -3.65
N SER A 488 32.29 -7.13 -3.29
CA SER A 488 32.70 -8.09 -2.25
C SER A 488 32.18 -7.73 -0.87
N GLU A 489 31.72 -8.73 -0.11
CA GLU A 489 31.38 -8.58 1.32
C GLU A 489 32.58 -8.85 2.24
N THR A 490 33.66 -9.42 1.71
CA THR A 490 34.84 -9.71 2.51
C THR A 490 35.69 -8.45 2.64
N ASN A 491 35.97 -8.07 3.89
CA ASN A 491 36.89 -6.98 4.18
C ASN A 491 38.29 -7.33 3.66
N SER A 492 38.89 -6.40 2.91
CA SER A 492 40.27 -6.43 2.45
C SER A 492 40.83 -5.02 2.58
N ASN A 493 42.09 -4.86 2.96
CA ASN A 493 42.63 -3.53 3.24
C ASN A 493 43.07 -2.83 1.96
N GLY A 494 42.55 -1.63 1.69
CA GLY A 494 42.93 -0.83 0.52
C GLY A 494 42.36 0.59 0.57
N PHE A 495 42.88 1.46 -0.31
CA PHE A 495 42.39 2.82 -0.50
C PHE A 495 41.45 2.88 -1.71
N GLY A 496 40.56 3.87 -1.79
CA GLY A 496 39.74 4.10 -2.98
C GLY A 496 38.23 3.98 -2.75
N ILE A 497 37.49 3.75 -3.83
CA ILE A 497 36.02 3.85 -3.86
C ILE A 497 35.44 2.62 -4.54
N ARG A 498 34.53 1.94 -3.84
CA ARG A 498 33.70 0.88 -4.41
C ARG A 498 32.25 1.29 -4.39
N THR A 499 31.71 1.57 -5.56
CA THR A 499 30.32 2.04 -5.71
C THR A 499 29.51 1.11 -6.60
N GLY A 500 28.25 0.84 -6.32
CA GLY A 500 27.43 0.03 -7.25
C GLY A 500 27.19 0.76 -8.58
N LEU A 501 26.89 2.04 -8.48
CA LEU A 501 26.67 2.94 -9.62
C LEU A 501 27.50 4.22 -9.46
N LEU A 502 28.04 4.70 -10.57
CA LEU A 502 28.79 5.95 -10.63
C LEU A 502 28.23 6.82 -11.77
N ILE A 503 27.79 8.03 -11.49
CA ILE A 503 27.33 9.00 -12.50
C ILE A 503 28.21 10.25 -12.44
N ASN A 504 28.96 10.49 -13.52
CA ASN A 504 29.94 11.57 -13.61
C ASN A 504 29.63 12.47 -14.81
N GLN A 505 29.55 13.78 -14.63
CA GLN A 505 29.45 14.75 -15.73
C GLN A 505 28.35 14.38 -16.72
N SER A 506 27.14 14.09 -16.24
CA SER A 506 26.03 13.56 -17.04
C SER A 506 24.69 14.18 -16.66
N ASP A 507 23.73 14.24 -17.58
CA ASP A 507 22.40 14.83 -17.34
C ASP A 507 21.29 13.87 -17.79
N ASN A 508 20.05 14.09 -17.35
CA ASN A 508 18.87 13.33 -17.75
C ASN A 508 18.99 11.80 -17.53
N VAL A 509 19.39 11.41 -16.32
CA VAL A 509 19.57 10.00 -15.94
C VAL A 509 18.49 9.58 -14.96
N VAL A 510 17.79 8.48 -15.23
CA VAL A 510 16.82 7.86 -14.32
C VAL A 510 17.37 6.52 -13.86
N VAL A 511 17.51 6.39 -12.54
CA VAL A 511 17.92 5.17 -11.86
C VAL A 511 16.71 4.68 -11.08
N THR A 512 16.11 3.56 -11.50
CA THR A 512 14.88 3.07 -10.86
C THR A 512 14.81 1.57 -10.68
N GLU A 513 14.26 1.09 -9.57
CA GLU A 513 14.07 -0.35 -9.34
C GLU A 513 15.37 -1.16 -9.33
N ASN A 514 16.52 -0.55 -8.99
CA ASN A 514 17.79 -1.26 -8.89
C ASN A 514 18.09 -1.64 -7.43
N TRP A 515 18.89 -2.69 -7.26
CA TRP A 515 19.61 -2.95 -6.02
C TRP A 515 21.10 -2.69 -6.23
N LEU A 516 21.59 -1.58 -5.68
CA LEU A 516 22.96 -1.09 -5.88
C LEU A 516 23.72 -1.19 -4.58
N ARG A 517 24.72 -2.06 -4.56
CA ARG A 517 25.53 -2.31 -3.39
C ARG A 517 27.01 -2.11 -3.70
N GLY A 518 27.65 -1.26 -2.92
CA GLY A 518 29.10 -1.10 -2.94
C GLY A 518 29.85 -2.37 -2.52
N GLY A 519 31.18 -2.32 -2.54
CA GLY A 519 32.03 -3.41 -2.03
C GLY A 519 32.72 -3.02 -0.74
N SER A 520 33.04 -3.99 0.10
CA SER A 520 33.72 -3.80 1.39
C SER A 520 35.22 -3.59 1.25
N GLY A 521 35.83 -2.95 2.25
CA GLY A 521 37.28 -2.93 2.47
C GLY A 521 38.05 -1.72 1.89
N ARG A 522 37.41 -0.83 1.14
CA ARG A 522 38.07 0.40 0.65
C ARG A 522 37.75 1.58 1.56
N SER A 523 38.37 2.74 1.27
CA SER A 523 38.07 3.99 1.97
C SER A 523 36.58 4.36 1.86
N HIS A 524 35.95 4.10 0.72
CA HIS A 524 34.53 4.38 0.53
C HIS A 524 33.79 3.17 -0.03
N SER A 525 32.66 2.84 0.58
CA SER A 525 31.75 1.78 0.15
C SER A 525 30.36 2.33 -0.07
N ILE A 526 29.92 2.40 -1.32
CA ILE A 526 28.81 3.27 -1.73
C ILE A 526 27.77 2.50 -2.55
N GLY A 527 26.48 2.70 -2.29
CA GLY A 527 25.43 2.15 -3.16
C GLY A 527 25.45 2.84 -4.53
N ALA A 528 25.25 4.16 -4.54
CA ALA A 528 25.37 5.01 -5.73
C ALA A 528 26.16 6.30 -5.42
N MET A 529 27.01 6.72 -6.36
CA MET A 529 27.81 7.94 -6.27
C MET A 529 27.48 8.87 -7.43
N LEU A 530 27.21 10.14 -7.13
CA LEU A 530 26.93 11.20 -8.09
C LEU A 530 28.04 12.26 -8.02
N GLU A 531 28.69 12.52 -9.15
CA GLU A 531 29.78 13.50 -9.29
C GLU A 531 29.56 14.43 -10.50
N GLY A 532 29.44 15.72 -10.23
CA GLY A 532 29.29 16.81 -11.19
C GLY A 532 28.21 16.60 -12.25
N ALA A 533 26.91 16.62 -11.91
CA ALA A 533 25.89 16.14 -12.85
C ALA A 533 24.48 16.69 -12.56
N GLY A 534 23.68 16.96 -13.62
CA GLY A 534 22.29 17.41 -13.54
C GLY A 534 22.06 18.87 -13.93
N SER A 535 21.10 19.11 -14.82
CA SER A 535 20.49 20.43 -15.08
C SER A 535 19.06 20.42 -14.56
N THR A 536 18.53 21.57 -14.09
CA THR A 536 17.13 21.68 -13.65
C THR A 536 16.12 21.26 -14.73
N THR A 537 16.52 21.37 -16.00
CA THR A 537 15.73 20.89 -17.16
C THR A 537 15.91 19.41 -17.47
N GLN A 538 16.99 18.78 -16.99
CA GLN A 538 17.45 17.43 -17.30
C GLN A 538 18.00 16.77 -16.03
N PRO A 539 17.14 16.49 -15.05
CA PRO A 539 17.57 16.06 -13.73
C PRO A 539 18.13 14.63 -13.71
N ILE A 540 18.85 14.32 -12.64
CA ILE A 540 19.15 12.95 -12.23
C ILE A 540 18.10 12.53 -11.20
N ILE A 541 17.46 11.40 -11.47
CA ILE A 541 16.40 10.87 -10.62
C ILE A 541 16.81 9.50 -10.11
N LEU A 542 16.84 9.33 -8.80
CA LEU A 542 17.00 8.04 -8.14
C LEU A 542 15.67 7.73 -7.46
N SER A 543 14.91 6.77 -8.01
CA SER A 543 13.61 6.40 -7.48
C SER A 543 13.40 4.91 -7.30
N ARG A 544 12.76 4.45 -6.22
CA ARG A 544 12.47 3.02 -6.01
C ARG A 544 13.69 2.10 -6.04
N ASN A 545 14.85 2.57 -5.58
CA ASN A 545 16.07 1.76 -5.50
C ASN A 545 16.31 1.25 -4.08
N ILE A 546 17.02 0.13 -4.00
CA ILE A 546 17.67 -0.34 -2.79
C ILE A 546 19.15 0.06 -2.89
N LEU A 547 19.59 0.96 -2.00
CA LEU A 547 20.93 1.53 -2.03
C LEU A 547 21.69 1.16 -0.76
N ASP A 548 22.80 0.45 -0.89
CA ASP A 548 23.56 -0.07 0.25
C ASP A 548 25.05 0.27 0.16
N GLY A 549 25.56 0.97 1.17
CA GLY A 549 26.98 0.94 1.49
C GLY A 549 27.31 -0.33 2.27
N LEU A 550 28.43 -1.00 2.00
CA LEU A 550 28.90 -2.12 2.82
C LEU A 550 29.81 -1.61 3.94
N VAL A 551 31.03 -2.14 4.07
CA VAL A 551 31.95 -1.77 5.14
C VAL A 551 33.08 -0.91 4.58
N SER A 552 33.18 0.32 5.08
CA SER A 552 34.39 1.13 4.99
C SER A 552 35.22 0.94 6.26
N ILE A 553 36.51 0.67 6.07
CA ILE A 553 37.44 0.30 7.16
C ILE A 553 38.47 1.40 7.48
N GLU A 554 38.49 2.49 6.71
CA GLU A 554 39.48 3.56 6.87
C GLU A 554 38.98 4.64 7.84
N PRO A 555 39.85 5.19 8.73
CA PRO A 555 39.48 6.23 9.71
C PRO A 555 38.80 7.48 9.12
N ILE A 556 39.23 7.89 7.93
CA ILE A 556 38.67 9.03 7.18
C ILE A 556 37.61 8.62 6.15
N GLY A 557 37.43 7.31 5.98
CA GLY A 557 36.52 6.71 5.04
C GLY A 557 35.08 6.68 5.57
N PHE A 558 34.14 6.33 4.69
CA PHE A 558 32.76 6.11 5.09
C PHE A 558 32.03 5.12 4.20
N SER A 559 30.97 4.55 4.74
CA SER A 559 29.99 3.78 4.00
C SER A 559 28.72 4.59 3.80
N ALA A 560 28.14 4.57 2.60
CA ALA A 560 26.89 5.27 2.34
C ALA A 560 25.99 4.55 1.34
N GLY A 561 24.68 4.67 1.49
CA GLY A 561 23.77 4.24 0.43
C GLY A 561 23.86 5.16 -0.79
N LEU A 562 23.91 6.47 -0.55
CA LEU A 562 24.06 7.49 -1.59
C LEU A 562 25.11 8.53 -1.22
N TRP A 563 26.07 8.75 -2.11
CA TRP A 563 27.05 9.84 -1.99
C TRP A 563 26.87 10.84 -3.13
N ILE A 564 26.67 12.09 -2.76
CA ILE A 564 26.55 13.22 -3.66
C ILE A 564 27.75 14.15 -3.40
N GLU A 565 28.67 14.26 -4.35
CA GLU A 565 29.91 15.00 -4.13
C GLU A 565 29.81 16.43 -4.69
N THR A 566 29.84 16.60 -6.02
CA THR A 566 29.83 17.92 -6.71
C THR A 566 28.67 17.99 -7.71
N GLY A 567 28.16 19.19 -8.07
CA GLY A 567 27.11 19.34 -9.10
C GLY A 567 26.10 20.47 -8.88
N ASN A 568 25.13 20.62 -9.78
CA ASN A 568 23.94 21.45 -9.56
C ASN A 568 22.83 20.58 -8.97
N PHE A 569 22.63 20.68 -7.66
CA PHE A 569 21.82 19.72 -6.93
C PHE A 569 20.31 20.04 -6.92
N GLU A 570 19.88 21.19 -7.46
CA GLU A 570 18.43 21.41 -7.74
C GLU A 570 17.92 20.37 -8.75
N ALA A 571 18.84 19.81 -9.55
CA ALA A 571 18.60 18.82 -10.57
C ALA A 571 18.65 17.36 -10.05
N VAL A 572 18.87 17.11 -8.76
CA VAL A 572 18.87 15.75 -8.21
C VAL A 572 17.59 15.52 -7.41
N ILE A 573 16.88 14.44 -7.75
CA ILE A 573 15.64 14.02 -7.11
C ILE A 573 15.85 12.61 -6.55
N VAL A 574 15.78 12.47 -5.23
CA VAL A 574 15.90 11.19 -4.52
C VAL A 574 14.55 10.89 -3.90
N SER A 575 13.81 9.94 -4.47
CA SER A 575 12.47 9.62 -3.98
C SER A 575 12.19 8.13 -3.84
N GLU A 576 11.37 7.73 -2.86
CA GLU A 576 10.87 6.34 -2.79
C GLU A 576 11.99 5.28 -2.68
N ASN A 577 13.17 5.60 -2.13
CA ASN A 577 14.27 4.63 -2.01
C ASN A 577 14.32 3.98 -0.62
N LYS A 578 14.81 2.74 -0.56
CA LYS A 578 15.25 2.08 0.68
C LYS A 578 16.77 2.19 0.78
N ILE A 579 17.26 2.84 1.83
CA ILE A 579 18.69 3.20 1.98
C ILE A 579 19.32 2.51 3.19
N ASN A 580 20.39 1.76 2.95
CA ASN A 580 21.10 0.85 3.86
C ASN A 580 20.27 -0.31 4.49
N PRO A 581 19.27 -0.92 3.83
CA PRO A 581 18.55 -2.05 4.40
C PRO A 581 19.42 -3.30 4.59
N TYR A 582 20.46 -3.50 3.77
CA TYR A 582 21.33 -4.66 3.92
C TYR A 582 22.22 -4.55 5.17
N GLN A 583 22.73 -3.35 5.47
CA GLN A 583 23.43 -3.09 6.74
C GLN A 583 22.49 -3.21 7.94
N TYR A 584 21.22 -2.83 7.79
CA TYR A 584 20.22 -3.08 8.83
C TYR A 584 20.11 -4.58 9.07
N LEU A 585 19.84 -5.41 8.06
CA LEU A 585 19.70 -6.88 8.21
C LEU A 585 20.95 -7.55 8.78
N ASN A 586 22.13 -7.00 8.48
CA ASN A 586 23.42 -7.55 8.88
C ASN A 586 24.15 -6.59 9.83
N PRO A 587 23.78 -6.54 11.13
CA PRO A 587 24.33 -5.58 12.09
C PRO A 587 25.84 -5.76 12.36
N SER A 588 26.44 -6.87 11.93
CA SER A 588 27.89 -7.08 11.97
C SER A 588 28.66 -6.25 10.95
N LEU A 589 28.00 -5.69 9.94
CA LEU A 589 28.59 -4.78 8.97
C LEU A 589 28.72 -3.40 9.62
N VAL A 590 29.86 -3.14 10.24
CA VAL A 590 30.15 -1.89 10.96
C VAL A 590 31.29 -1.16 10.26
N SER A 591 31.04 0.07 9.82
CA SER A 591 32.05 0.94 9.19
C SER A 591 32.66 1.90 10.19
N GLU A 592 33.76 2.55 9.83
CA GLU A 592 34.27 3.68 10.61
C GLU A 592 33.21 4.78 10.74
N ASN A 593 32.80 5.34 9.61
CA ASN A 593 31.71 6.31 9.51
C ASN A 593 30.64 5.71 8.59
N SER A 594 29.37 5.93 8.89
CA SER A 594 28.25 5.39 8.10
C SER A 594 27.17 6.44 7.90
N TYR A 595 26.67 6.51 6.69
CA TYR A 595 25.68 7.49 6.26
C TYR A 595 24.56 6.84 5.46
N GLY A 596 23.33 7.32 5.58
CA GLY A 596 22.30 7.01 4.60
C GLY A 596 22.61 7.72 3.28
N ILE A 597 22.51 9.04 3.33
CA ILE A 597 22.84 9.98 2.25
C ILE A 597 23.90 10.94 2.77
N ILE A 598 24.96 11.17 1.98
CA ILE A 598 26.01 12.12 2.30
C ILE A 598 26.25 13.11 1.17
N PHE A 599 26.39 14.38 1.54
CA PHE A 599 26.86 15.47 0.70
C PHE A 599 28.20 15.97 1.22
N THR A 600 29.26 15.89 0.41
CA THR A 600 30.64 16.25 0.83
C THR A 600 31.16 17.57 0.27
N ASP A 601 30.47 18.18 -0.69
CA ASP A 601 30.75 19.55 -1.12
C ASP A 601 29.56 20.47 -0.81
N ALA A 602 29.71 21.77 -1.08
CA ALA A 602 28.65 22.76 -0.94
C ALA A 602 27.46 22.41 -1.83
N ALA A 603 26.46 21.76 -1.24
CA ALA A 603 25.21 21.48 -1.93
C ALA A 603 24.30 22.70 -1.89
N ASP A 604 24.03 23.35 -3.03
CA ASP A 604 23.17 24.54 -3.09
C ASP A 604 21.66 24.24 -2.86
N SER A 605 21.24 22.97 -2.92
CA SER A 605 19.85 22.54 -2.68
C SER A 605 19.72 21.01 -2.75
N SER A 606 18.59 20.46 -2.33
CA SER A 606 18.33 19.01 -2.46
C SER A 606 16.83 18.71 -2.48
N ASN A 607 16.39 17.70 -3.25
CA ASN A 607 15.03 17.15 -3.20
C ASN A 607 15.09 15.69 -2.72
N ILE A 608 14.78 15.45 -1.45
CA ILE A 608 14.81 14.13 -0.80
C ILE A 608 13.42 13.84 -0.24
N ILE A 609 12.67 12.94 -0.88
CA ILE A 609 11.22 12.84 -0.70
C ILE A 609 10.82 11.37 -0.47
N ASN A 610 10.05 11.06 0.57
CA ASN A 610 9.45 9.74 0.77
C ASN A 610 10.48 8.57 0.77
N ASN A 611 11.65 8.72 1.39
CA ASN A 611 12.64 7.61 1.47
C ASN A 611 12.60 6.94 2.85
N ASP A 612 12.93 5.65 2.89
CA ASP A 612 13.26 4.93 4.12
C ASP A 612 14.79 4.91 4.29
N ILE A 613 15.29 5.57 5.33
CA ILE A 613 16.70 5.85 5.52
C ILE A 613 17.19 5.28 6.86
N TYR A 614 17.96 4.20 6.77
CA TYR A 614 18.72 3.70 7.90
C TYR A 614 20.06 4.45 8.02
N ILE A 615 20.35 4.98 9.22
CA ILE A 615 21.54 5.80 9.48
C ILE A 615 22.88 5.04 9.34
N GLY A 616 22.82 3.71 9.24
CA GLY A 616 23.97 2.84 9.07
C GLY A 616 24.75 2.57 10.37
N ASN A 617 25.61 1.55 10.36
CA ASN A 617 26.34 1.12 11.56
C ASN A 617 27.76 1.73 11.58
N SER A 618 28.08 2.50 12.61
CA SER A 618 29.40 3.13 12.80
C SER A 618 30.04 2.72 14.13
N GLN A 619 31.34 2.41 14.10
CA GLN A 619 32.15 2.20 15.30
C GLN A 619 32.71 3.52 15.87
N ASN A 620 32.73 4.60 15.10
CA ASN A 620 33.22 5.89 15.56
C ASN A 620 32.21 6.51 16.52
N THR A 621 32.62 6.75 17.76
CA THR A 621 31.74 7.21 18.84
C THR A 621 31.43 8.71 18.79
N SER A 622 31.97 9.45 17.82
CA SER A 622 31.76 10.90 17.70
C SER A 622 30.36 11.20 17.16
N LEU A 623 29.74 12.27 17.63
CA LEU A 623 28.44 12.73 17.14
C LEU A 623 28.42 12.89 15.62
N GLY A 624 27.34 12.41 14.97
CA GLY A 624 27.13 12.57 13.53
C GLY A 624 27.93 11.59 12.65
N LYS A 625 28.57 10.57 13.23
CA LYS A 625 29.30 9.54 12.46
C LYS A 625 28.45 8.35 12.04
N SER A 626 27.25 8.24 12.58
CA SER A 626 26.16 7.40 12.09
C SER A 626 24.98 8.34 11.78
N THR A 627 24.82 8.74 10.51
CA THR A 627 23.83 9.78 10.17
C THR A 627 22.92 9.38 9.02
N GLY A 628 21.62 9.63 9.13
CA GLY A 628 20.67 9.42 8.05
C GLY A 628 21.00 10.29 6.84
N ILE A 629 20.98 11.61 7.01
CA ILE A 629 21.35 12.59 5.98
C ILE A 629 22.45 13.50 6.52
N PHE A 630 23.64 13.43 5.94
CA PHE A 630 24.77 14.29 6.30
C PHE A 630 25.02 15.33 5.22
N LEU A 631 25.11 16.59 5.63
CA LEU A 631 25.33 17.75 4.77
C LEU A 631 26.58 18.50 5.27
N GLN A 632 27.70 18.34 4.55
CA GLN A 632 28.98 18.97 4.91
C GLN A 632 28.93 20.51 4.84
N ALA A 633 28.09 21.08 4.00
CA ALA A 633 27.72 22.48 4.05
C ALA A 633 26.19 22.58 4.00
N GLY A 634 25.62 23.50 4.77
CA GLY A 634 24.17 23.72 4.83
C GLY A 634 23.73 24.99 4.12
N PHE A 635 24.51 25.55 3.18
CA PHE A 635 24.01 26.66 2.38
C PHE A 635 23.03 26.14 1.33
N GLY A 636 22.05 26.95 0.91
CA GLY A 636 21.08 26.54 -0.11
C GLY A 636 19.72 26.06 0.40
N ILE A 637 18.82 25.74 -0.54
CA ILE A 637 17.41 25.43 -0.26
C ILE A 637 17.17 23.92 -0.31
N HIS A 638 16.98 23.30 0.85
CA HIS A 638 16.72 21.87 0.98
C HIS A 638 15.23 21.57 1.12
N LYS A 639 14.74 20.60 0.34
CA LYS A 639 13.40 20.01 0.44
C LYS A 639 13.55 18.57 0.88
N ILE A 640 13.44 18.33 2.18
CA ILE A 640 13.56 17.01 2.81
C ILE A 640 12.19 16.68 3.38
N LEU A 641 11.42 15.88 2.65
CA LEU A 641 9.98 15.74 2.88
C LEU A 641 9.60 14.29 3.11
N ASN A 642 8.79 14.03 4.13
CA ASN A 642 8.13 12.73 4.32
C ASN A 642 9.08 11.51 4.38
N ASN A 643 10.33 11.69 4.82
CA ASN A 643 11.28 10.59 4.94
C ASN A 643 11.14 9.89 6.29
N GLN A 644 11.31 8.57 6.29
CA GLN A 644 11.40 7.74 7.48
C GLN A 644 12.88 7.55 7.82
N ILE A 645 13.39 8.25 8.82
CA ILE A 645 14.81 8.23 9.23
C ILE A 645 14.93 7.55 10.59
N PHE A 646 15.77 6.52 10.71
CA PHE A 646 15.78 5.70 11.92
C PHE A 646 17.10 4.96 12.16
N SER A 647 17.33 4.61 13.42
CA SER A 647 18.35 3.66 13.84
C SER A 647 17.72 2.41 14.46
N ARG A 648 18.55 1.41 14.82
CA ARG A 648 18.13 0.26 15.62
C ARG A 648 18.04 0.61 17.10
N GLU A 649 19.04 1.34 17.60
CA GLU A 649 19.23 1.71 18.99
C GLU A 649 19.72 3.16 19.07
N LEU A 650 19.47 3.83 20.19
CA LEU A 650 19.96 5.19 20.43
C LEU A 650 21.44 5.11 20.79
N SER A 651 22.28 5.82 20.04
CA SER A 651 23.72 5.91 20.29
C SER A 651 24.19 7.36 20.25
N ALA A 652 25.22 7.68 21.03
CA ALA A 652 25.76 9.04 21.13
C ALA A 652 26.41 9.54 19.82
N ASN A 653 26.73 8.64 18.89
CA ASN A 653 27.26 8.98 17.58
C ASN A 653 26.18 9.16 16.50
N SER A 654 24.91 8.94 16.84
CA SER A 654 23.80 8.91 15.89
C SER A 654 23.21 10.30 15.67
N ALA A 655 22.83 10.58 14.42
CA ALA A 655 22.02 11.74 14.04
C ALA A 655 21.03 11.35 12.94
N GLY A 656 19.82 11.93 12.95
CA GLY A 656 18.88 11.77 11.86
C GLY A 656 19.33 12.60 10.66
N ILE A 657 19.50 13.89 10.91
CA ILE A 657 20.08 14.86 9.97
C ILE A 657 21.24 15.55 10.68
N SER A 658 22.36 15.71 9.99
CA SER A 658 23.50 16.49 10.46
C SER A 658 23.91 17.48 9.38
N VAL A 659 23.78 18.78 9.67
CA VAL A 659 24.20 19.88 8.81
C VAL A 659 25.32 20.66 9.49
N SER A 660 26.40 20.97 8.77
CA SER A 660 27.54 21.69 9.37
C SER A 660 27.26 23.18 9.61
N SER A 661 26.26 23.75 8.92
CA SER A 661 25.76 25.11 9.10
C SER A 661 24.23 25.14 8.95
N PRO A 662 23.53 26.16 9.49
CA PRO A 662 22.10 26.33 9.29
C PRO A 662 21.70 26.35 7.79
N PRO A 663 20.64 25.62 7.39
CA PRO A 663 19.99 25.72 6.08
C PRO A 663 19.52 27.13 5.73
N ASP A 664 19.43 27.48 4.44
CA ASP A 664 18.83 28.76 4.06
C ASP A 664 17.36 28.85 4.50
N PRO A 665 16.83 30.05 4.80
CA PRO A 665 15.46 30.23 5.29
C PRO A 665 14.36 29.67 4.38
N GLY A 666 14.64 29.44 3.10
CA GLY A 666 13.71 28.82 2.15
C GLY A 666 13.60 27.29 2.26
N SER A 667 14.44 26.65 3.08
CA SER A 667 14.47 25.19 3.24
C SER A 667 13.22 24.67 3.95
N ILE A 668 12.65 23.58 3.41
CA ILE A 668 11.45 22.90 3.91
C ILE A 668 11.82 21.47 4.29
N ILE A 669 11.86 21.19 5.59
CA ILE A 669 12.28 19.91 6.19
C ILE A 669 11.11 19.33 6.99
N ARG A 670 9.98 19.09 6.31
CA ARG A 670 8.70 18.77 6.96
C ARG A 670 8.24 17.34 6.74
N GLY A 671 7.40 16.82 7.63
CA GLY A 671 6.78 15.51 7.43
C GLY A 671 7.69 14.33 7.73
N ASN A 672 8.92 14.55 8.22
CA ASN A 672 9.87 13.46 8.41
C ASN A 672 9.65 12.77 9.77
N ASN A 673 9.88 11.46 9.83
CA ASN A 673 9.86 10.71 11.09
C ASN A 673 11.29 10.35 11.51
N TYR A 674 11.62 10.58 12.79
CA TYR A 674 12.95 10.41 13.39
C TYR A 674 12.88 9.34 14.49
N PHE A 675 12.83 8.08 14.08
CA PHE A 675 12.61 6.99 15.02
C PHE A 675 13.90 6.55 15.74
N VAL A 676 13.72 6.10 16.99
CA VAL A 676 14.76 5.91 18.03
C VAL A 676 15.38 7.24 18.48
N SER A 677 14.66 8.34 18.27
CA SER A 677 15.02 9.69 18.74
C SER A 677 16.38 10.17 18.23
N VAL A 678 16.73 9.81 16.99
CA VAL A 678 17.92 10.32 16.33
C VAL A 678 17.82 11.86 16.21
N PRO A 679 18.77 12.63 16.78
CA PRO A 679 18.65 14.08 16.84
C PRO A 679 18.90 14.75 15.48
N VAL A 680 18.44 15.99 15.34
CA VAL A 680 18.90 16.91 14.30
C VAL A 680 20.12 17.64 14.83
N VAL A 681 21.23 17.62 14.10
CA VAL A 681 22.48 18.27 14.49
C VAL A 681 22.73 19.43 13.53
N ILE A 682 22.92 20.65 14.08
CA ILE A 682 23.24 21.85 13.30
C ILE A 682 24.52 22.45 13.87
N GLY A 683 25.60 22.38 13.10
CA GLY A 683 26.93 22.76 13.56
C GLY A 683 27.38 21.88 14.73
N LEU A 684 27.37 22.44 15.94
CA LEU A 684 27.71 21.73 17.18
C LEU A 684 26.51 21.47 18.08
N ASP A 685 25.34 22.03 17.73
CA ASP A 685 24.14 21.99 18.57
C ASP A 685 23.27 20.79 18.17
N GLN A 686 22.68 20.13 19.17
CA GLN A 686 21.71 19.08 18.98
C GLN A 686 20.29 19.56 19.27
N TYR A 687 19.36 19.07 18.48
CA TYR A 687 17.94 19.38 18.57
C TYR A 687 17.13 18.10 18.56
N ILE A 688 16.07 18.08 19.35
CA ILE A 688 15.15 16.95 19.49
C ILE A 688 13.71 17.41 19.25
N PHE A 689 12.87 16.48 18.81
CA PHE A 689 11.45 16.75 18.63
C PHE A 689 10.70 16.50 19.93
N CYS A 690 9.94 17.51 20.37
CA CYS A 690 9.05 17.43 21.52
C CYS A 690 7.62 17.59 21.00
N GLY A 691 6.94 16.46 20.75
CA GLY A 691 5.77 16.44 19.88
C GLY A 691 6.18 16.72 18.44
N SER A 692 5.50 17.65 17.77
CA SER A 692 5.79 18.06 16.38
C SER A 692 6.73 19.27 16.27
N THR A 693 7.26 19.77 17.38
CA THR A 693 8.09 20.98 17.44
C THR A 693 9.54 20.62 17.70
N LEU A 694 10.45 21.16 16.90
CA LEU A 694 11.90 21.03 17.11
C LEU A 694 12.35 21.98 18.24
N ASN A 695 13.07 21.43 19.21
CA ASN A 695 13.52 22.11 20.41
C ASN A 695 15.02 21.84 20.65
N GLN A 696 15.65 22.67 21.47
CA GLN A 696 16.89 22.26 22.14
C GLN A 696 16.63 21.04 23.05
N GLU A 697 17.69 20.39 23.53
CA GLU A 697 17.66 19.11 24.28
C GLU A 697 16.73 19.06 25.51
N ASP A 698 16.14 20.18 25.93
CA ASP A 698 15.33 20.32 27.15
C ASP A 698 13.80 20.41 26.93
N CYS A 699 13.33 20.38 25.69
CA CYS A 699 11.90 20.58 25.35
C CYS A 699 11.28 21.89 25.89
N ALA A 700 12.09 22.85 26.32
CA ALA A 700 11.64 24.13 26.87
C ALA A 700 11.92 25.29 25.90
N HIS A 701 12.82 25.08 24.93
CA HIS A 701 13.25 26.10 23.97
C HIS A 701 12.96 25.68 22.52
N PRO A 702 11.75 25.98 22.00
CA PRO A 702 11.42 25.81 20.59
C PRO A 702 12.31 26.70 19.72
N ILE A 703 12.80 26.17 18.60
CA ILE A 703 13.69 26.92 17.70
C ILE A 703 12.97 27.65 16.56
N SER A 704 11.64 27.76 16.65
CA SER A 704 10.81 28.46 15.67
C SER A 704 11.32 29.87 15.40
N GLY A 705 11.66 30.17 14.15
CA GLY A 705 12.09 31.51 13.71
C GLY A 705 13.60 31.78 13.77
N GLN A 706 14.44 30.79 14.09
CA GLN A 706 15.91 30.95 14.12
C GLN A 706 16.61 30.76 12.76
N PHE A 707 15.90 30.89 11.63
CA PHE A 707 16.47 30.76 10.27
C PHE A 707 17.22 29.44 10.01
N VAL A 708 16.78 28.34 10.61
CA VAL A 708 17.40 27.00 10.46
C VAL A 708 16.63 26.08 9.49
N GLY A 709 15.73 26.62 8.67
CA GLY A 709 14.77 25.84 7.87
C GLY A 709 13.52 25.44 8.65
N ASP A 710 12.53 24.89 7.95
CA ASP A 710 11.24 24.53 8.53
C ASP A 710 11.13 23.03 8.85
N TYR A 711 11.21 22.68 10.14
CA TYR A 711 11.14 21.31 10.64
C TYR A 711 9.75 20.84 11.09
N SER A 712 8.68 21.55 10.73
CA SER A 712 7.32 21.26 11.21
C SER A 712 6.77 19.91 10.74
N ASN A 713 5.75 19.42 11.44
CA ASN A 713 5.09 18.14 11.14
C ASN A 713 6.07 16.98 11.08
N SER A 714 7.09 16.98 11.93
CA SER A 714 8.01 15.86 12.10
C SER A 714 7.67 15.08 13.37
N TYR A 715 7.96 13.79 13.36
CA TYR A 715 7.53 12.87 14.42
C TYR A 715 8.70 12.00 14.89
N GLY A 716 8.52 11.29 16.00
CA GLY A 716 9.50 10.36 16.56
C GLY A 716 8.86 9.02 16.93
N GLU A 717 7.89 8.58 16.14
CA GLU A 717 7.05 7.42 16.42
C GLU A 717 7.60 6.15 15.78
N ASN A 718 7.33 4.99 16.38
CA ASN A 718 7.81 3.71 15.86
C ASN A 718 7.07 3.31 14.58
N PRO A 719 7.76 3.14 13.42
CA PRO A 719 7.14 2.74 12.16
C PRO A 719 6.52 1.34 12.17
N ARG A 720 6.79 0.52 13.20
CA ARG A 720 6.30 -0.86 13.36
C ARG A 720 6.58 -1.73 12.12
N PHE A 721 7.80 -1.67 11.62
CA PHE A 721 8.25 -2.55 10.55
C PHE A 721 8.03 -4.02 10.91
N ALA A 722 7.70 -4.82 9.90
CA ALA A 722 7.57 -6.25 9.99
C ALA A 722 8.93 -6.92 10.22
N ASP A 723 8.92 -7.94 11.07
CA ASP A 723 10.11 -8.78 11.26
C ASP A 723 10.30 -9.65 10.01
N THR A 724 11.42 -9.47 9.32
CA THR A 724 11.76 -10.21 8.10
C THR A 724 13.27 -10.27 7.90
N PHE A 725 13.71 -11.30 7.19
CA PHE A 725 15.09 -11.47 6.71
C PHE A 725 15.20 -11.29 5.18
N GLU A 726 14.07 -11.14 4.49
CA GLU A 726 14.02 -10.93 3.05
C GLU A 726 14.19 -9.44 2.74
N ILE A 727 15.23 -9.11 1.97
CA ILE A 727 15.53 -7.72 1.59
C ILE A 727 14.36 -7.04 0.87
N GLU A 728 13.60 -7.78 0.07
CA GLU A 728 12.49 -7.24 -0.70
C GLU A 728 11.31 -6.83 0.18
N LYS A 729 11.15 -7.50 1.34
CA LYS A 729 10.09 -7.25 2.33
C LYS A 729 10.55 -6.35 3.47
N ILE A 730 11.83 -5.98 3.51
CA ILE A 730 12.37 -5.18 4.61
C ILE A 730 11.64 -3.85 4.69
N TRP A 731 11.32 -3.44 5.91
CA TRP A 731 10.59 -2.19 6.19
C TRP A 731 9.18 -2.12 5.62
N ASN A 732 8.62 -3.25 5.19
CA ASN A 732 7.18 -3.38 5.06
C ASN A 732 6.57 -3.32 6.46
N PHE A 733 5.34 -2.81 6.57
CA PHE A 733 4.70 -2.58 7.86
C PHE A 733 3.95 -3.83 8.35
N ASN A 734 3.94 -4.05 9.67
CA ASN A 734 3.11 -5.09 10.27
C ASN A 734 1.65 -4.63 10.36
N LEU A 735 0.73 -5.55 10.07
CA LEU A 735 -0.69 -5.39 10.37
C LEU A 735 -0.89 -5.43 11.91
N PRO A 736 -1.56 -4.45 12.53
CA PRO A 736 -1.82 -4.45 13.96
C PRO A 736 -2.62 -5.70 14.38
N PHE A 737 -2.12 -6.44 15.38
CA PHE A 737 -2.89 -7.50 16.02
C PHE A 737 -3.92 -6.89 17.00
N GLY A 738 -5.21 -7.24 16.84
CA GLY A 738 -6.28 -6.83 17.74
C GLY A 738 -7.07 -5.60 17.28
N ILE A 739 -7.65 -4.85 18.22
CA ILE A 739 -8.32 -3.58 17.91
C ILE A 739 -7.23 -2.52 17.70
N PRO A 740 -7.25 -1.83 16.56
CA PRO A 740 -6.27 -0.78 16.28
C PRO A 740 -6.38 0.41 17.23
N SER A 741 -5.23 0.97 17.58
CA SER A 741 -5.05 2.11 18.47
C SER A 741 -3.79 2.87 18.07
N SER A 742 -3.62 4.09 18.59
CA SER A 742 -2.38 4.87 18.41
C SER A 742 -1.12 4.17 18.95
N THR A 743 -1.27 3.13 19.78
CA THR A 743 -0.15 2.42 20.39
C THR A 743 0.32 1.19 19.61
N ASN A 744 -0.55 0.57 18.81
CA ASN A 744 -0.26 -0.68 18.10
C ASN A 744 -0.36 -0.58 16.56
N SER A 745 -0.89 0.52 16.02
CA SER A 745 -0.98 0.74 14.58
C SER A 745 0.22 1.57 14.07
N PRO A 746 0.78 1.25 12.89
CA PRO A 746 1.85 2.03 12.27
C PRO A 746 1.37 3.42 11.78
N CYS A 747 0.06 3.65 11.74
CA CYS A 747 -0.58 4.86 11.22
C CYS A 747 -0.09 6.16 11.88
N SER A 748 0.25 6.15 13.17
CA SER A 748 0.69 7.34 13.90
C SER A 748 2.07 7.84 13.46
N SER A 749 2.95 6.92 13.04
CA SER A 749 4.28 7.22 12.51
C SER A 749 4.29 7.41 11.00
N LEU A 750 3.39 6.73 10.29
CA LEU A 750 3.41 6.69 8.83
C LEU A 750 2.47 7.73 8.23
N TYR A 751 1.27 7.92 8.76
CA TYR A 751 0.26 8.78 8.13
C TYR A 751 0.31 10.22 8.66
N GLY A 752 1.53 10.74 8.83
CA GLY A 752 1.84 12.08 9.34
C GLY A 752 2.39 13.05 8.30
N GLY A 753 2.58 12.60 7.06
CA GLY A 753 3.27 13.34 6.01
C GLY A 753 2.57 14.64 5.63
N VAL A 754 3.30 15.49 4.92
CA VAL A 754 2.79 16.73 4.34
C VAL A 754 2.33 16.54 2.91
N ASP A 755 1.29 17.28 2.52
CA ASP A 755 0.78 17.29 1.16
C ASP A 755 1.79 17.94 0.20
N LEU A 756 2.38 17.12 -0.67
CA LEU A 756 3.38 17.55 -1.63
C LEU A 756 2.82 18.53 -2.67
N ASN A 757 1.49 18.57 -2.89
CA ASN A 757 0.86 19.56 -3.77
C ASN A 757 0.90 20.98 -3.20
N THR A 758 1.11 21.12 -1.88
CA THR A 758 1.24 22.42 -1.21
C THR A 758 2.67 22.97 -1.26
N ILE A 759 3.61 22.18 -1.78
CA ILE A 759 5.04 22.50 -1.85
C ILE A 759 5.43 22.61 -3.31
N THR A 760 6.13 23.69 -3.68
CA THR A 760 6.63 23.84 -5.05
C THR A 760 7.78 22.85 -5.29
N LEU A 761 7.49 21.79 -6.02
CA LEU A 761 8.47 20.77 -6.45
C LEU A 761 8.78 20.90 -7.95
N PRO A 762 9.95 20.45 -8.42
CA PRO A 762 10.23 20.34 -9.85
C PRO A 762 9.17 19.47 -10.53
N ILE A 763 8.60 19.91 -11.66
CA ILE A 763 7.54 19.17 -12.36
C ILE A 763 8.01 17.76 -12.79
N THR A 764 9.31 17.61 -13.03
CA THR A 764 10.00 16.37 -13.36
C THR A 764 9.98 15.34 -12.23
N SER A 765 9.71 15.75 -10.98
CA SER A 765 9.59 14.84 -9.83
C SER A 765 8.23 14.15 -9.74
N LEU A 766 7.16 14.75 -10.30
CA LEU A 766 5.78 14.29 -10.11
C LEU A 766 5.58 12.79 -10.43
N PRO A 767 6.09 12.23 -11.54
CA PRO A 767 5.91 10.80 -11.85
C PRO A 767 6.57 9.86 -10.82
N PHE A 768 7.52 10.36 -10.03
CA PHE A 768 8.35 9.59 -9.11
C PHE A 768 7.97 9.80 -7.63
N ILE A 769 6.92 10.57 -7.34
CA ILE A 769 6.41 10.84 -5.99
C ILE A 769 4.91 10.59 -5.85
N GLN A 770 4.24 10.21 -6.94
CA GLN A 770 2.81 9.84 -6.95
C GLN A 770 2.57 8.36 -6.63
N THR A 771 3.62 7.55 -6.70
CA THR A 771 3.59 6.11 -6.41
C THR A 771 4.65 5.77 -5.39
N ASP A 772 4.42 4.71 -4.63
CA ASP A 772 5.37 4.20 -3.65
C ASP A 772 6.47 3.33 -4.29
N PHE A 773 7.30 2.71 -3.45
CA PHE A 773 8.37 1.78 -3.82
C PHE A 773 7.90 0.64 -4.74
N TYR A 774 6.65 0.17 -4.58
CA TYR A 774 6.08 -0.93 -5.36
C TYR A 774 5.23 -0.45 -6.54
N GLY A 775 5.14 0.86 -6.77
CA GLY A 775 4.33 1.45 -7.83
C GLY A 775 2.85 1.63 -7.46
N ASN A 776 2.46 1.43 -6.19
CA ASN A 776 1.10 1.69 -5.74
C ASN A 776 0.86 3.21 -5.66
N PRO A 777 -0.30 3.72 -6.11
CA PRO A 777 -0.63 5.13 -5.96
C PRO A 777 -0.65 5.56 -4.49
N ARG A 778 -0.04 6.71 -4.20
CA ARG A 778 -0.12 7.34 -2.87
C ARG A 778 -1.48 7.99 -2.67
N THR A 779 -2.06 7.81 -1.49
CA THR A 779 -3.39 8.31 -1.13
C THR A 779 -3.31 9.42 -0.10
N ASN A 780 -4.34 10.28 -0.08
CA ASN A 780 -4.50 11.34 0.93
C ASN A 780 -5.89 11.25 1.58
N ILE A 781 -6.13 10.17 2.31
CA ILE A 781 -7.41 9.89 2.97
C ILE A 781 -7.17 9.87 4.48
N SER A 782 -7.58 10.90 5.20
CA SER A 782 -7.37 11.00 6.64
C SER A 782 -7.95 9.80 7.42
N GLY A 783 -7.09 9.04 8.09
CA GLY A 783 -7.49 8.00 9.05
C GLY A 783 -7.65 8.54 10.49
N PRO A 784 -8.28 7.77 11.41
CA PRO A 784 -8.52 8.20 12.80
C PRO A 784 -7.25 8.40 13.64
N PHE A 785 -6.10 7.91 13.17
CA PHE A 785 -4.79 8.02 13.83
C PHE A 785 -3.85 9.02 13.15
N THR A 786 -4.35 9.77 12.15
CA THR A 786 -3.60 10.86 11.50
C THR A 786 -3.20 11.90 12.56
N PRO A 787 -1.91 12.25 12.72
CA PRO A 787 -1.49 13.30 13.65
C PRO A 787 -2.19 14.64 13.36
N PRO A 788 -2.60 15.40 14.39
CA PRO A 788 -3.21 16.71 14.18
C PRO A 788 -2.29 17.67 13.39
N GLY A 789 -2.79 18.24 12.30
CA GLY A 789 -2.03 19.15 11.43
C GLY A 789 -1.24 18.47 10.31
N ALA A 790 -1.22 17.13 10.25
CA ALA A 790 -0.68 16.37 9.14
C ALA A 790 -1.59 16.41 7.91
N GLY A 791 -0.98 16.25 6.74
CA GLY A 791 -1.67 16.19 5.46
C GLY A 791 -2.22 14.82 5.10
N ALA A 792 -2.26 13.85 6.03
CA ALA A 792 -2.77 12.50 5.77
C ALA A 792 -2.06 11.80 4.59
N ILE A 793 -0.73 11.93 4.53
CA ILE A 793 0.13 11.25 3.54
C ILE A 793 1.07 10.29 4.25
N SER A 794 1.35 9.15 3.64
CA SER A 794 2.31 8.20 4.17
C SER A 794 3.76 8.73 4.13
N ILE A 795 4.51 8.47 5.19
CA ILE A 795 5.92 8.79 5.39
C ILE A 795 6.74 7.54 5.06
N GLY A 796 7.89 7.73 4.41
CA GLY A 796 8.75 6.63 3.97
C GLY A 796 8.45 6.18 2.54
N ALA A 797 9.14 5.14 2.09
CA ALA A 797 9.10 4.70 0.68
C ALA A 797 7.89 3.85 0.32
N ILE A 798 7.16 3.33 1.31
CA ILE A 798 6.02 2.43 1.08
C ILE A 798 4.73 3.16 1.44
N GLU A 799 3.71 3.05 0.59
CA GLU A 799 2.38 3.55 0.91
C GLU A 799 1.74 2.65 1.98
N SER A 800 1.26 3.27 3.05
CA SER A 800 0.28 2.64 3.94
C SER A 800 -1.09 3.15 3.53
N ASP A 801 -2.07 2.25 3.42
CA ASP A 801 -3.45 2.69 3.19
C ASP A 801 -4.00 3.45 4.42
N ALA A 802 -5.08 4.21 4.21
CA ALA A 802 -5.74 4.97 5.27
C ALA A 802 -6.39 4.12 6.37
N ASN A 803 -6.46 2.80 6.17
CA ASN A 803 -6.99 1.89 7.17
C ASN A 803 -5.90 1.48 8.16
N CYS A 804 -4.61 1.44 7.77
CA CYS A 804 -3.49 1.12 8.67
C CYS A 804 -3.72 -0.16 9.50
N PHE A 805 -4.40 -1.14 8.91
CA PHE A 805 -4.83 -2.40 9.52
C PHE A 805 -4.33 -3.59 8.73
#